data_AF-A0A838YZ29-F1
#
_entry.id   AF-A0A838YZ29-F1
#
_cell.length_a   1.000
_cell.length_b   1.000
_cell.length_c   1.000
_cell.angle_alpha   90.00
_cell.angle_beta   90.00
_cell.angle_gamma   90.00
#
_symmetry.space_group_name_H-M   'P 1'
#
loop_
_entity.id
_entity.type
_entity.pdbx_description
1 polymer ?
#
loop_
_entity_poly.entity_id
_entity_poly.type
_entity_poly.pdbx_seq_one_letter_code
_entity_poly.pdbx_strand_id
1 'polypeptide(L)'
;MRKIYLSGILTLLVMSAIAQKTIKPRHEQLARTNPNKIEFMKGKMIVCPGNYVDANTYIPPAKEIEEALKGKYVRSTAKATFIVNYSGFSPAAQKAFQLAVDIWSNLISSPVPIRIDAIWHPIDSGNTAGTILGQASPADFTRNFPGQQKASTWYPIALAEKIAGQELNSVNDADIVAEFNSSAPWYLGTSTPGRNEFDFASVVLHELCHGLGFTSSLRSTQTSSTAAWGYETGSPFIFDQFVENATGQQLIDTGIFPNPSAALRQQLVGNNLFFNSPASAAKGDEKPRLYAPFTYQAGSSTSHVDDNTYTSGNPNSLMTSAASLREVIRDPGPLVKNMFADMGWKGTSILHTPIKSIENSVKSVIVKATILSDTTLVAGSAKVYYTENDTITKAKAINLTRAGNTNEYIAVIPVTAASSIIRYYIVVEDNFKRKNTIPAEAPLKGYYGFQIGEEDVSSPFVSNLPLTFVPSTSKPDIFLNAEDDFEHGIDTVYVEYMVNGQAKAPVGLKKYNPATDDKAYSQGRNDAFAYLGKAVFGDLKKGDHVLYRIVAIDNSKNKNTTVLPSYLNTPGTNVRPKPDYYEFVVTDLNTQTPVLTYSTDFNSPNEDFAGIGGWGITQPSGFSDGALHSAHPYKNGGDENLESNTMALFLKPIELKSEDDSANITFDEIALIEPGANGSLYGDADFYDYVVVEGSYDGGASWIPFEDGYDATSDSEWKRIFNNYVSGTVMGADGQPFESADSKGVGVPSLYRKRTIKMLSSGDFSGGDVILLRFRLFSDQLTYGWGWAIDNLKIQLPPPPPVLAVEPGLEKAVTLSPNPSPDEIQISTTLAKPGRVKMEVFGANGKKVMDREFITDINTFYQKIDVSDFNAGTYLVRLYTETGSVVKRFVVSR
;
A
#
# COMPACT_ATOMS: atom_id res chain seq x y z
N MET A 1 -9.65 -20.22 -3.22
CA MET A 1 -9.86 -20.50 -1.78
C MET A 1 -8.55 -20.24 -1.04
N ARG A 2 -8.42 -19.08 -0.38
CA ARG A 2 -7.28 -18.72 0.49
C ARG A 2 -7.41 -19.41 1.86
N LYS A 3 -7.64 -20.73 1.88
CA LYS A 3 -7.65 -21.50 3.14
C LYS A 3 -6.21 -21.79 3.53
N ILE A 4 -5.60 -20.90 4.30
CA ILE A 4 -4.41 -21.25 5.07
C ILE A 4 -4.81 -22.36 6.05
N TYR A 5 -4.02 -23.42 6.10
CA TYR A 5 -4.24 -24.56 6.99
C TYR A 5 -4.32 -24.09 8.45
N LEU A 6 -5.46 -24.39 9.07
CA LEU A 6 -5.88 -24.11 10.45
C LEU A 6 -4.94 -24.62 11.58
N SER A 7 -3.72 -25.08 11.27
CA SER A 7 -2.86 -25.80 12.22
C SER A 7 -1.47 -25.22 12.44
N GLY A 8 -1.15 -24.04 11.87
CA GLY A 8 0.21 -23.50 11.92
C GLY A 8 0.40 -22.06 12.41
N ILE A 9 -0.46 -21.09 12.05
CA ILE A 9 -0.07 -19.68 12.15
C ILE A 9 -1.31 -18.81 12.46
N LEU A 10 -1.69 -18.77 13.73
CA LEU A 10 -2.42 -17.65 14.31
C LEU A 10 -1.55 -17.00 15.39
N THR A 11 -0.25 -16.89 15.09
CA THR A 11 0.73 -16.12 15.87
C THR A 11 0.66 -14.69 15.38
N LEU A 12 0.28 -13.78 16.26
CA LEU A 12 0.45 -12.34 16.08
C LEU A 12 1.91 -12.11 15.65
N LEU A 13 2.21 -11.82 14.39
CA LEU A 13 3.59 -11.53 14.02
C LEU A 13 3.94 -10.13 14.52
N VAL A 14 5.22 -9.90 14.84
CA VAL A 14 5.72 -8.59 15.29
C VAL A 14 5.33 -7.54 14.25
N MET A 15 4.33 -6.72 14.57
CA MET A 15 3.63 -5.89 13.58
C MET A 15 4.28 -4.51 13.42
N SER A 16 4.52 -4.12 12.18
CA SER A 16 4.76 -2.73 11.78
C SER A 16 3.60 -2.22 10.94
N ALA A 17 3.07 -1.05 11.26
CA ALA A 17 2.20 -0.32 10.33
C ALA A 17 3.08 0.50 9.38
N ILE A 18 2.95 0.27 8.07
CA ILE A 18 3.58 1.12 7.05
C ILE A 18 2.54 2.19 6.67
N ALA A 19 2.96 3.45 6.61
CA ALA A 19 2.12 4.53 6.11
C ALA A 19 1.84 4.35 4.60
N GLN A 20 0.59 4.60 4.18
CA GLN A 20 0.11 4.38 2.81
C GLN A 20 0.29 5.60 1.86
N LYS A 21 0.83 6.73 2.33
CA LYS A 21 0.97 7.94 1.50
C LYS A 21 2.14 7.81 0.52
N THR A 22 1.91 8.11 -0.75
CA THR A 22 2.87 7.91 -1.86
C THR A 22 3.64 9.17 -2.29
N ILE A 23 3.43 10.34 -1.66
CA ILE A 23 4.14 11.59 -1.99
C ILE A 23 4.48 12.39 -0.72
N LYS A 24 5.64 13.05 -0.76
CA LYS A 24 6.30 13.78 0.34
C LYS A 24 5.41 14.88 0.98
N PRO A 25 5.21 14.86 2.33
CA PRO A 25 4.61 15.95 3.09
C PRO A 25 5.49 17.21 3.11
N ARG A 26 5.06 18.26 3.83
CA ARG A 26 5.87 19.46 4.18
C ARG A 26 7.12 19.14 5.01
N HIS A 27 7.44 17.86 5.21
CA HIS A 27 8.64 17.38 5.89
C HIS A 27 9.91 18.08 5.42
N GLU A 28 10.10 18.39 4.13
CA GLU A 28 11.30 19.11 3.66
C GLU A 28 11.50 20.49 4.33
N GLN A 29 10.42 21.12 4.81
CA GLN A 29 10.48 22.35 5.59
C GLN A 29 10.80 22.10 7.06
N LEU A 30 10.54 20.91 7.60
CA LEU A 30 10.61 20.58 9.03
C LEU A 30 11.77 19.68 9.44
N ALA A 31 12.14 18.74 8.57
CA ALA A 31 13.25 17.83 8.75
C ALA A 31 13.91 17.52 7.41
N ARG A 32 15.20 17.21 7.48
CA ARG A 32 16.00 16.96 6.28
C ARG A 32 15.48 15.68 5.61
N THR A 33 15.30 15.68 4.29
CA THR A 33 15.06 14.45 3.53
C THR A 33 16.39 13.84 3.10
N ASN A 34 16.46 12.51 3.01
CA ASN A 34 17.56 11.84 2.32
C ASN A 34 17.30 11.91 0.80
N PRO A 35 18.01 12.75 0.03
CA PRO A 35 17.78 12.90 -1.41
C PRO A 35 18.20 11.65 -2.21
N ASN A 36 18.92 10.71 -1.58
CA ASN A 36 19.38 9.47 -2.19
C ASN A 36 18.51 8.26 -1.80
N LYS A 37 17.37 8.48 -1.13
CA LYS A 37 16.44 7.41 -0.76
C LYS A 37 15.97 6.70 -2.03
N ILE A 38 16.27 5.41 -2.09
CA ILE A 38 15.70 4.52 -3.09
C ILE A 38 14.21 4.36 -2.77
N GLU A 39 13.39 4.39 -3.80
CA GLU A 39 11.96 4.23 -3.64
C GLU A 39 11.52 2.93 -4.33
N PHE A 40 10.44 2.36 -3.81
CA PHE A 40 9.83 1.15 -4.34
C PHE A 40 8.34 1.37 -4.55
N MET A 41 7.79 0.73 -5.58
CA MET A 41 6.35 0.62 -5.79
C MET A 41 6.03 -0.80 -6.28
N LYS A 42 4.91 -1.36 -5.82
CA LYS A 42 4.49 -2.70 -6.26
C LYS A 42 4.06 -2.68 -7.72
N GLY A 43 4.37 -3.76 -8.44
CA GLY A 43 3.87 -3.92 -9.81
C GLY A 43 2.37 -4.17 -9.88
N LYS A 44 1.84 -4.05 -11.10
CA LYS A 44 0.44 -4.34 -11.42
C LYS A 44 0.40 -5.45 -12.46
N MET A 45 -0.48 -6.43 -12.23
CA MET A 45 -0.64 -7.59 -13.10
C MET A 45 -1.11 -7.17 -14.50
N ILE A 46 -0.43 -7.72 -15.51
CA ILE A 46 -0.83 -7.67 -16.91
C ILE A 46 -1.43 -9.02 -17.25
N VAL A 47 -2.55 -9.05 -17.97
CA VAL A 47 -3.32 -10.27 -18.21
C VAL A 47 -3.16 -10.76 -19.64
N CYS A 48 -3.02 -12.08 -19.80
CA CYS A 48 -3.05 -12.76 -21.09
C CYS A 48 -4.35 -13.57 -21.25
N PRO A 49 -5.37 -13.02 -21.94
CA PRO A 49 -6.56 -13.77 -22.34
C PRO A 49 -6.27 -14.84 -23.39
N GLY A 50 -7.03 -15.94 -23.33
CA GLY A 50 -7.04 -16.99 -24.33
C GLY A 50 -8.03 -16.70 -25.46
N ASN A 51 -7.54 -16.79 -26.69
CA ASN A 51 -8.33 -16.72 -27.91
C ASN A 51 -8.59 -18.13 -28.46
N TYR A 52 -9.86 -18.54 -28.55
CA TYR A 52 -10.26 -19.88 -29.00
C TYR A 52 -10.21 -20.07 -30.53
N VAL A 53 -9.36 -19.32 -31.22
CA VAL A 53 -9.04 -19.50 -32.64
C VAL A 53 -7.89 -20.49 -32.75
N ASP A 54 -8.06 -21.54 -33.58
CA ASP A 54 -6.99 -22.51 -33.90
C ASP A 54 -5.99 -21.87 -34.87
N ALA A 55 -4.88 -21.36 -34.34
CA ALA A 55 -3.83 -20.75 -35.14
C ALA A 55 -2.93 -21.80 -35.81
N ASN A 56 -2.62 -22.89 -35.10
CA ASN A 56 -1.72 -23.95 -35.54
C ASN A 56 -0.40 -23.43 -36.16
N THR A 57 0.29 -22.57 -35.42
CA THR A 57 1.55 -21.94 -35.82
C THR A 57 2.70 -22.44 -34.96
N TYR A 58 3.92 -22.39 -35.50
CA TYR A 58 5.14 -22.73 -34.77
C TYR A 58 6.25 -21.73 -35.09
N ILE A 59 6.72 -21.03 -34.07
CA ILE A 59 7.90 -20.16 -34.12
C ILE A 59 9.01 -20.86 -33.33
N PRO A 60 10.11 -21.29 -33.99
CA PRO A 60 11.21 -21.97 -33.32
C PRO A 60 11.99 -21.00 -32.41
N PRO A 61 12.77 -21.52 -31.45
CA PRO A 61 13.74 -20.68 -30.74
C PRO A 61 14.75 -20.08 -31.72
N ALA A 62 15.33 -18.94 -31.35
CA ALA A 62 16.50 -18.42 -32.06
C ALA A 62 17.59 -19.51 -32.15
N LYS A 63 18.28 -19.59 -33.29
CA LYS A 63 19.26 -20.66 -33.56
C LYS A 63 20.29 -20.84 -32.45
N GLU A 64 20.80 -19.74 -31.91
CA GLU A 64 21.74 -19.72 -30.79
C GLU A 64 21.18 -20.35 -29.50
N ILE A 65 19.88 -20.15 -29.24
CA ILE A 65 19.16 -20.74 -28.11
C ILE A 65 18.88 -22.22 -28.39
N GLU A 66 18.46 -22.56 -29.61
CA GLU A 66 18.26 -23.95 -30.01
C GLU A 66 19.55 -24.78 -29.88
N GLU A 67 20.70 -24.21 -30.26
CA GLU A 67 22.00 -24.83 -30.09
C GLU A 67 22.42 -24.96 -28.62
N ALA A 68 22.12 -23.95 -27.79
CA ALA A 68 22.35 -23.99 -26.34
C ALA A 68 21.51 -25.08 -25.66
N LEU A 69 20.21 -25.16 -25.98
CA LEU A 69 19.28 -26.18 -25.45
C LEU A 69 19.66 -27.61 -25.87
N LYS A 70 20.29 -27.80 -27.04
CA LYS A 70 20.75 -29.11 -27.54
C LYS A 70 22.11 -29.54 -26.99
N GLY A 71 22.78 -28.73 -26.16
CA GLY A 71 24.05 -29.08 -25.52
C GLY A 71 25.24 -29.24 -26.47
N LYS A 72 25.18 -28.67 -27.69
CA LYS A 72 26.24 -28.83 -28.72
C LYS A 72 27.49 -27.97 -28.50
N TYR A 73 27.48 -27.06 -27.52
CA TYR A 73 28.68 -26.41 -27.02
C TYR A 73 28.94 -26.85 -25.58
N VAL A 74 30.14 -27.35 -25.33
CA VAL A 74 30.69 -27.55 -23.99
C VAL A 74 30.61 -26.20 -23.26
N ARG A 75 29.65 -26.05 -22.33
CA ARG A 75 29.40 -24.87 -21.49
C ARG A 75 29.03 -23.57 -22.26
N SER A 76 27.85 -23.52 -22.87
CA SER A 76 27.09 -22.26 -22.89
C SER A 76 26.63 -21.99 -21.45
N THR A 77 27.41 -21.26 -20.65
CA THR A 77 26.96 -20.83 -19.32
C THR A 77 25.79 -19.87 -19.51
N ALA A 78 24.64 -20.18 -18.91
CA ALA A 78 23.50 -19.27 -18.85
C ALA A 78 23.98 -17.86 -18.45
N LYS A 79 23.46 -16.84 -19.12
CA LYS A 79 23.90 -15.45 -18.98
C LYS A 79 23.20 -14.73 -17.82
N ALA A 80 22.08 -15.28 -17.36
CA ALA A 80 21.35 -14.90 -16.16
C ALA A 80 20.92 -16.17 -15.40
N THR A 81 20.81 -16.07 -14.09
CA THR A 81 20.29 -17.15 -13.23
C THR A 81 18.86 -16.82 -12.86
N PHE A 82 17.94 -17.78 -13.01
CA PHE A 82 16.56 -17.65 -12.56
C PHE A 82 16.31 -18.61 -11.40
N ILE A 83 15.64 -18.15 -10.36
CA ILE A 83 15.25 -18.94 -9.18
C ILE A 83 13.73 -18.93 -9.12
N VAL A 84 13.09 -20.08 -9.27
CA VAL A 84 11.63 -20.18 -9.32
C VAL A 84 11.11 -20.85 -8.07
N ASN A 85 10.18 -20.19 -7.39
CA ASN A 85 9.38 -20.74 -6.32
C ASN A 85 8.01 -21.15 -6.87
N TYR A 86 7.69 -22.44 -6.85
CA TYR A 86 6.47 -22.98 -7.44
C TYR A 86 5.40 -23.27 -6.37
N SER A 87 4.20 -22.75 -6.57
CA SER A 87 3.01 -23.04 -5.76
C SER A 87 1.90 -23.66 -6.61
N GLY A 88 1.39 -24.83 -6.22
CA GLY A 88 0.26 -25.50 -6.89
C GLY A 88 0.58 -26.22 -8.21
N PHE A 89 1.80 -26.14 -8.72
CA PHE A 89 2.20 -26.75 -10.00
C PHE A 89 2.35 -28.27 -9.94
N SER A 90 1.97 -28.95 -11.03
CA SER A 90 2.37 -30.35 -11.27
C SER A 90 3.81 -30.45 -11.81
N PRO A 91 4.51 -31.59 -11.68
CA PRO A 91 5.84 -31.78 -12.25
C PRO A 91 5.90 -31.54 -13.77
N ALA A 92 4.84 -31.89 -14.51
CA ALA A 92 4.78 -31.64 -15.95
C ALA A 92 4.68 -30.15 -16.26
N ALA A 93 3.89 -29.39 -15.49
CA ALA A 93 3.76 -27.95 -15.65
C ALA A 93 5.07 -27.23 -15.27
N GLN A 94 5.77 -27.66 -14.20
CA GLN A 94 7.09 -27.13 -13.86
C GLN A 94 8.10 -27.35 -14.98
N LYS A 95 8.09 -28.53 -15.62
CA LYS A 95 8.98 -28.82 -16.75
C LYS A 95 8.71 -27.92 -17.96
N ALA A 96 7.44 -27.66 -18.27
CA ALA A 96 7.06 -26.76 -19.35
C ALA A 96 7.40 -25.29 -19.02
N PHE A 97 7.23 -24.87 -17.77
CA PHE A 97 7.68 -23.57 -17.27
C PHE A 97 9.20 -23.41 -17.43
N GLN A 98 9.97 -24.44 -17.06
CA GLN A 98 11.42 -24.42 -17.15
C GLN A 98 11.92 -24.19 -18.58
N LEU A 99 11.19 -24.63 -19.61
CA LEU A 99 11.55 -24.33 -21.00
C LEU A 99 11.57 -22.82 -21.29
N ALA A 100 10.61 -22.06 -20.77
CA ALA A 100 10.58 -20.61 -20.92
C ALA A 100 11.72 -19.93 -20.14
N VAL A 101 12.04 -20.44 -18.95
CA VAL A 101 13.20 -19.99 -18.16
C VAL A 101 14.52 -20.26 -18.89
N ASP A 102 14.67 -21.43 -19.51
CA ASP A 102 15.87 -21.79 -20.27
C ASP A 102 16.04 -20.88 -21.50
N ILE A 103 14.94 -20.47 -22.14
CA ILE A 103 14.97 -19.49 -23.24
C ILE A 103 15.44 -18.12 -22.71
N TRP A 104 14.77 -17.57 -21.69
CA TRP A 104 15.11 -16.24 -21.16
C TRP A 104 16.52 -16.17 -20.59
N SER A 105 16.97 -17.17 -19.83
CA SER A 105 18.31 -17.22 -19.22
C SER A 105 19.47 -17.18 -20.22
N ASN A 106 19.22 -17.47 -21.50
CA ASN A 106 20.19 -17.37 -22.58
C ASN A 106 20.05 -16.07 -23.42
N LEU A 107 18.90 -15.41 -23.35
CA LEU A 107 18.59 -14.17 -24.08
C LEU A 107 19.05 -12.90 -23.35
N ILE A 108 18.91 -12.86 -22.03
CA ILE A 108 19.33 -11.72 -21.19
C ILE A 108 20.57 -12.05 -20.36
N SER A 109 21.28 -11.03 -19.88
CA SER A 109 22.40 -11.19 -18.95
C SER A 109 22.19 -10.38 -17.69
N SER A 110 22.43 -11.02 -16.54
CA SER A 110 22.38 -10.36 -15.23
C SER A 110 23.42 -10.98 -14.30
N PRO A 111 24.20 -10.16 -13.57
CA PRO A 111 25.04 -10.65 -12.48
C PRO A 111 24.22 -10.96 -11.21
N VAL A 112 22.95 -10.54 -11.15
CA VAL A 112 22.03 -10.75 -10.03
C VAL A 112 21.01 -11.82 -10.42
N PRO A 113 20.73 -12.83 -9.58
CA PRO A 113 19.67 -13.81 -9.84
C PRO A 113 18.30 -13.16 -9.95
N ILE A 114 17.47 -13.64 -10.88
CA ILE A 114 16.08 -13.19 -11.06
C ILE A 114 15.15 -14.19 -10.38
N ARG A 115 14.43 -13.76 -9.34
CA ARG A 115 13.52 -14.58 -8.55
C ARG A 115 12.09 -14.50 -9.06
N ILE A 116 11.44 -15.65 -9.18
CA ILE A 116 10.05 -15.73 -9.65
C ILE A 116 9.20 -16.46 -8.62
N ASP A 117 8.12 -15.83 -8.18
CA ASP A 117 7.02 -16.51 -7.51
C ASP A 117 5.98 -16.92 -8.56
N ALA A 118 5.91 -18.23 -8.83
CA ALA A 118 5.01 -18.82 -9.81
C ALA A 118 3.84 -19.54 -9.12
N ILE A 119 2.60 -19.12 -9.39
CA ILE A 119 1.38 -19.63 -8.75
C ILE A 119 0.47 -20.30 -9.79
N TRP A 120 0.09 -21.56 -9.54
CA TRP A 120 -0.82 -22.32 -10.39
C TRP A 120 -2.14 -22.56 -9.66
N HIS A 121 -3.19 -21.86 -10.07
CA HIS A 121 -4.49 -21.90 -9.41
C HIS A 121 -5.63 -21.51 -10.36
N PRO A 122 -6.91 -21.83 -10.07
CA PRO A 122 -8.01 -21.40 -10.93
C PRO A 122 -8.11 -19.86 -10.93
N ILE A 123 -8.02 -19.25 -12.12
CA ILE A 123 -8.20 -17.81 -12.28
C ILE A 123 -9.62 -17.55 -12.79
N ASP A 124 -10.40 -16.78 -12.04
CA ASP A 124 -11.71 -16.30 -12.50
C ASP A 124 -11.51 -15.26 -13.61
N SER A 125 -12.17 -15.47 -14.73
CA SER A 125 -12.09 -14.55 -15.87
C SER A 125 -13.10 -13.40 -15.75
N GLY A 126 -13.99 -13.45 -14.76
CA GLY A 126 -15.02 -12.45 -14.52
C GLY A 126 -15.87 -12.21 -15.78
N ASN A 127 -16.11 -10.94 -16.09
CA ASN A 127 -16.83 -10.51 -17.31
C ASN A 127 -15.90 -10.28 -18.52
N THR A 128 -14.64 -10.72 -18.46
CA THR A 128 -13.69 -10.58 -19.57
C THR A 128 -14.10 -11.49 -20.73
N ALA A 129 -13.99 -10.99 -21.97
CA ALA A 129 -14.27 -11.78 -23.16
C ALA A 129 -13.15 -12.81 -23.40
N GLY A 130 -13.17 -13.92 -22.67
CA GLY A 130 -12.21 -15.04 -22.81
C GLY A 130 -11.74 -15.59 -21.48
N THR A 131 -11.10 -16.77 -21.51
CA THR A 131 -10.46 -17.37 -20.34
C THR A 131 -9.13 -16.69 -20.10
N ILE A 132 -8.90 -16.10 -18.92
CA ILE A 132 -7.56 -15.61 -18.55
C ILE A 132 -6.65 -16.82 -18.41
N LEU A 133 -5.58 -16.88 -19.20
CA LEU A 133 -4.64 -17.99 -19.23
C LEU A 133 -3.51 -17.78 -18.22
N GLY A 134 -3.00 -16.57 -18.14
CA GLY A 134 -1.97 -16.16 -17.20
C GLY A 134 -2.04 -14.66 -16.92
N GLN A 135 -1.30 -14.27 -15.89
CA GLN A 135 -1.02 -12.88 -15.58
C GLN A 135 0.33 -12.75 -14.89
N ALA A 136 1.06 -11.68 -15.14
CA ALA A 136 2.33 -11.43 -14.48
C ALA A 136 2.64 -9.94 -14.35
N SER A 137 3.55 -9.64 -13.42
CA SER A 137 4.12 -8.32 -13.22
C SER A 137 5.54 -8.42 -12.67
N PRO A 138 6.38 -7.38 -12.88
CA PRO A 138 7.49 -7.14 -11.96
C PRO A 138 6.92 -7.09 -10.53
N ALA A 139 7.53 -7.79 -9.58
CA ALA A 139 7.05 -7.78 -8.20
C ALA A 139 7.13 -6.36 -7.60
N ASP A 140 8.24 -5.68 -7.88
CA ASP A 140 8.50 -4.29 -7.54
C ASP A 140 9.04 -3.52 -8.75
N PHE A 141 8.85 -2.20 -8.67
CA PHE A 141 9.60 -1.22 -9.43
C PHE A 141 10.40 -0.36 -8.46
N THR A 142 11.54 0.12 -8.91
CA THR A 142 12.39 1.02 -8.12
C THR A 142 12.95 2.18 -8.94
N ARG A 143 13.24 3.29 -8.26
CA ARG A 143 13.90 4.48 -8.82
C ARG A 143 14.91 5.05 -7.82
N ASN A 144 15.77 5.93 -8.32
CA ASN A 144 16.86 6.58 -7.57
C ASN A 144 17.96 5.60 -7.11
N PHE A 145 18.30 4.63 -7.97
CA PHE A 145 19.32 3.60 -7.69
C PHE A 145 20.61 3.81 -8.51
N PRO A 146 21.76 3.25 -8.08
CA PRO A 146 23.03 3.41 -8.78
C PRO A 146 22.99 2.82 -10.20
N GLY A 147 23.50 3.57 -11.18
CA GLY A 147 23.53 3.14 -12.58
C GLY A 147 22.27 3.46 -13.39
N GLN A 148 21.21 3.99 -12.76
CA GLN A 148 20.02 4.47 -13.46
C GLN A 148 20.38 5.47 -14.58
N GLN A 149 19.72 5.33 -15.75
CA GLN A 149 20.02 6.14 -16.94
C GLN A 149 18.99 7.26 -17.21
N LYS A 150 17.76 7.11 -16.72
CA LYS A 150 16.69 8.11 -16.85
C LYS A 150 16.29 8.65 -15.50
N ALA A 151 16.34 9.97 -15.29
CA ALA A 151 15.96 10.57 -14.01
C ALA A 151 14.45 10.40 -13.76
N SER A 152 14.04 10.37 -12.49
CA SER A 152 12.62 10.28 -12.08
C SER A 152 11.82 9.22 -12.85
N THR A 153 12.39 8.02 -13.02
CA THR A 153 11.80 6.93 -13.82
C THR A 153 11.84 5.63 -13.05
N TRP A 154 10.73 4.90 -13.06
CA TRP A 154 10.60 3.59 -12.42
C TRP A 154 11.12 2.48 -13.32
N TYR A 155 11.95 1.60 -12.77
CA TYR A 155 12.49 0.43 -13.44
C TYR A 155 11.95 -0.84 -12.77
N PRO A 156 11.53 -1.86 -13.55
CA PRO A 156 11.25 -3.20 -13.03
C PRO A 156 12.43 -3.70 -12.20
N ILE A 157 12.17 -4.29 -11.04
CA ILE A 157 13.22 -4.64 -10.07
C ILE A 157 14.34 -5.50 -10.67
N ALA A 158 14.02 -6.56 -11.42
CA ALA A 158 15.01 -7.39 -12.12
C ALA A 158 15.94 -6.59 -13.05
N LEU A 159 15.40 -5.61 -13.79
CA LEU A 159 16.20 -4.74 -14.67
C LEU A 159 17.03 -3.75 -13.86
N ALA A 160 16.46 -3.17 -12.80
CA ALA A 160 17.16 -2.24 -11.93
C ALA A 160 18.35 -2.90 -11.24
N GLU A 161 18.18 -4.11 -10.71
CA GLU A 161 19.25 -4.90 -10.10
C GLU A 161 20.34 -5.30 -11.08
N LYS A 162 19.95 -5.72 -12.30
CA LYS A 162 20.89 -5.93 -13.39
C LYS A 162 21.74 -4.68 -13.65
N ILE A 163 21.11 -3.50 -13.69
CA ILE A 163 21.79 -2.24 -13.94
C ILE A 163 22.70 -1.88 -12.76
N ALA A 164 22.25 -2.07 -11.53
CA ALA A 164 22.98 -1.79 -10.30
C ALA A 164 24.10 -2.80 -10.00
N GLY A 165 24.04 -4.00 -10.60
CA GLY A 165 24.99 -5.08 -10.38
C GLY A 165 24.88 -5.75 -9.02
N GLN A 166 23.80 -5.50 -8.27
CA GLN A 166 23.53 -6.02 -6.93
C GLN A 166 22.02 -6.04 -6.65
N GLU A 167 21.63 -6.80 -5.63
CA GLU A 167 20.26 -6.82 -5.12
C GLU A 167 19.88 -5.43 -4.59
N LEU A 168 18.68 -4.96 -4.93
CA LEU A 168 18.13 -3.68 -4.52
C LEU A 168 17.01 -3.85 -3.49
N ASN A 169 16.16 -4.87 -3.64
CA ASN A 169 15.19 -5.30 -2.63
C ASN A 169 15.75 -6.49 -1.80
N SER A 170 14.95 -7.01 -0.88
CA SER A 170 15.33 -8.16 -0.05
C SER A 170 15.68 -9.36 -0.93
N VAL A 171 16.76 -10.06 -0.58
CA VAL A 171 17.17 -11.29 -1.27
C VAL A 171 16.16 -12.45 -1.17
N ASN A 172 15.11 -12.27 -0.38
CA ASN A 172 14.00 -13.23 -0.22
C ASN A 172 12.74 -12.80 -0.99
N ASP A 173 12.69 -11.57 -1.49
CA ASP A 173 11.55 -11.09 -2.27
C ASP A 173 11.68 -11.59 -3.72
N ALA A 174 10.55 -11.81 -4.37
CA ALA A 174 10.53 -12.12 -5.79
C ALA A 174 10.82 -10.87 -6.63
N ASP A 175 11.37 -11.05 -7.82
CA ASP A 175 11.48 -10.00 -8.84
C ASP A 175 10.29 -10.00 -9.79
N ILE A 176 9.67 -11.16 -9.96
CA ILE A 176 8.52 -11.40 -10.83
C ILE A 176 7.50 -12.21 -10.04
N VAL A 177 6.24 -11.78 -10.09
CA VAL A 177 5.11 -12.60 -9.65
C VAL A 177 4.32 -12.99 -10.90
N ALA A 178 4.05 -14.28 -11.07
CA ALA A 178 3.33 -14.81 -12.22
C ALA A 178 2.31 -15.87 -11.80
N GLU A 179 1.08 -15.71 -12.27
CA GLU A 179 -0.04 -16.61 -11.98
C GLU A 179 -0.57 -17.25 -13.26
N PHE A 180 -0.92 -18.53 -13.19
CA PHE A 180 -1.39 -19.31 -14.34
C PHE A 180 -2.66 -20.08 -14.00
N ASN A 181 -3.63 -20.04 -14.90
CA ASN A 181 -4.94 -20.62 -14.69
C ASN A 181 -4.89 -22.15 -14.73
N SER A 182 -5.01 -22.80 -13.57
CA SER A 182 -4.95 -24.26 -13.47
C SER A 182 -6.07 -25.00 -14.21
N SER A 183 -7.14 -24.29 -14.57
CA SER A 183 -8.34 -24.85 -15.20
C SER A 183 -8.35 -24.70 -16.73
N ALA A 184 -7.36 -24.00 -17.31
CA ALA A 184 -7.26 -23.83 -18.75
C ALA A 184 -6.79 -25.14 -19.44
N PRO A 185 -7.16 -25.37 -20.71
CA PRO A 185 -6.79 -26.58 -21.43
C PRO A 185 -5.33 -26.47 -21.92
N TRP A 186 -4.39 -26.90 -21.08
CA TRP A 186 -2.96 -26.74 -21.34
C TRP A 186 -2.33 -27.91 -22.09
N TYR A 187 -1.50 -27.57 -23.07
CA TYR A 187 -0.45 -28.43 -23.58
C TYR A 187 0.85 -28.21 -22.81
N LEU A 188 1.33 -29.25 -22.12
CA LEU A 188 2.54 -29.24 -21.27
C LEU A 188 3.74 -29.96 -21.91
N GLY A 189 3.64 -30.38 -23.17
CA GLY A 189 4.65 -31.17 -23.86
C GLY A 189 5.60 -30.33 -24.74
N THR A 190 6.36 -31.02 -25.60
CA THR A 190 7.32 -30.41 -26.54
C THR A 190 7.03 -30.72 -28.02
N SER A 191 5.91 -31.40 -28.29
CA SER A 191 5.37 -31.71 -29.62
C SER A 191 4.26 -30.71 -29.99
N THR A 192 3.36 -31.08 -30.89
CA THR A 192 2.26 -30.23 -31.34
C THR A 192 1.08 -30.31 -30.36
N PRO A 193 0.53 -29.17 -29.89
CA PRO A 193 -0.68 -29.13 -29.08
C PRO A 193 -1.90 -29.72 -29.82
N GLY A 194 -2.84 -30.31 -29.08
CA GLY A 194 -4.13 -30.78 -29.59
C GLY A 194 -5.07 -29.63 -29.98
N ARG A 195 -6.14 -29.94 -30.72
CA ARG A 195 -7.10 -28.95 -31.29
C ARG A 195 -7.71 -27.94 -30.31
N ASN A 196 -7.74 -28.25 -29.02
CA ASN A 196 -8.35 -27.40 -27.99
C ASN A 196 -7.35 -27.04 -26.89
N GLU A 197 -6.04 -27.11 -27.16
CA GLU A 197 -5.01 -26.82 -26.17
C GLU A 197 -4.25 -25.53 -26.47
N PHE A 198 -3.98 -24.76 -25.42
CA PHE A 198 -3.03 -23.65 -25.42
C PHE A 198 -1.64 -24.16 -25.06
N ASP A 199 -0.60 -23.65 -25.70
CA ASP A 199 0.76 -24.03 -25.37
C ASP A 199 1.23 -23.32 -24.10
N PHE A 200 1.47 -24.08 -23.02
CA PHE A 200 1.80 -23.48 -21.73
C PHE A 200 3.16 -22.79 -21.73
N ALA A 201 4.17 -23.35 -22.40
CA ALA A 201 5.50 -22.75 -22.45
C ALA A 201 5.51 -21.40 -23.20
N SER A 202 4.68 -21.24 -24.24
CA SER A 202 4.47 -19.94 -24.91
C SER A 202 3.91 -18.90 -23.95
N VAL A 203 2.88 -19.26 -23.18
CA VAL A 203 2.25 -18.34 -22.21
C VAL A 203 3.22 -17.99 -21.09
N VAL A 204 3.97 -18.95 -20.52
CA VAL A 204 5.01 -18.63 -19.54
C VAL A 204 6.07 -17.70 -20.13
N LEU A 205 6.51 -17.93 -21.36
CA LEU A 205 7.49 -17.08 -22.02
C LEU A 205 6.98 -15.63 -22.17
N HIS A 206 5.70 -15.48 -22.48
CA HIS A 206 4.98 -14.21 -22.57
C HIS A 206 4.88 -13.52 -21.19
N GLU A 207 4.40 -14.23 -20.16
CA GLU A 207 4.24 -13.67 -18.81
C GLU A 207 5.58 -13.23 -18.19
N LEU A 208 6.65 -14.02 -18.39
CA LEU A 208 7.98 -13.63 -17.96
C LEU A 208 8.48 -12.37 -18.68
N CYS A 209 8.02 -12.10 -19.91
CA CYS A 209 8.34 -10.85 -20.61
C CYS A 209 7.75 -9.63 -19.89
N HIS A 210 6.51 -9.72 -19.40
CA HIS A 210 5.92 -8.66 -18.56
C HIS A 210 6.71 -8.48 -17.28
N GLY A 211 7.05 -9.57 -16.59
CA GLY A 211 7.89 -9.56 -15.39
C GLY A 211 9.27 -8.90 -15.59
N LEU A 212 9.86 -9.07 -16.77
CA LEU A 212 11.15 -8.47 -17.15
C LEU A 212 11.03 -7.00 -17.62
N GLY A 213 9.82 -6.46 -17.72
CA GLY A 213 9.60 -5.04 -17.94
C GLY A 213 8.81 -4.64 -19.18
N PHE A 214 8.23 -5.58 -19.94
CA PHE A 214 7.30 -5.24 -21.02
C PHE A 214 5.96 -4.77 -20.44
N THR A 215 5.94 -3.59 -19.83
CA THR A 215 4.77 -3.07 -19.13
C THR A 215 4.81 -1.55 -19.05
N SER A 216 3.69 -0.94 -19.39
CA SER A 216 3.47 0.50 -19.45
C SER A 216 2.69 0.99 -18.24
N SER A 217 2.97 2.21 -17.78
CA SER A 217 2.15 2.85 -16.73
C SER A 217 0.99 3.68 -17.30
N LEU A 218 0.91 3.84 -18.62
CA LEU A 218 -0.17 4.54 -19.32
C LEU A 218 -1.48 3.78 -19.12
N ARG A 219 -2.40 4.41 -18.38
CA ARG A 219 -3.65 3.78 -17.94
C ARG A 219 -4.87 4.63 -18.22
N SER A 220 -5.97 3.92 -18.45
CA SER A 220 -7.33 4.44 -18.56
C SER A 220 -8.29 3.35 -18.08
N THR A 221 -9.59 3.62 -18.08
CA THR A 221 -10.62 2.58 -18.05
C THR A 221 -11.41 2.60 -19.36
N GLN A 222 -12.27 1.60 -19.56
CA GLN A 222 -13.19 1.55 -20.69
C GLN A 222 -14.13 2.77 -20.72
N THR A 223 -14.57 3.24 -19.54
CA THR A 223 -15.56 4.32 -19.38
C THR A 223 -14.95 5.70 -19.11
N SER A 224 -13.67 5.78 -18.74
CA SER A 224 -13.01 7.06 -18.46
C SER A 224 -12.85 7.91 -19.72
N SER A 225 -13.09 9.21 -19.58
CA SER A 225 -12.81 10.24 -20.59
C SER A 225 -11.37 10.76 -20.55
N THR A 226 -10.58 10.35 -19.56
CA THR A 226 -9.18 10.75 -19.38
C THR A 226 -8.27 9.55 -19.21
N ALA A 227 -6.97 9.74 -19.47
CA ALA A 227 -5.92 8.78 -19.19
C ALA A 227 -4.83 9.45 -18.35
N ALA A 228 -4.05 8.62 -17.65
CA ALA A 228 -2.95 9.04 -16.80
C ALA A 228 -1.75 8.09 -16.97
N TRP A 229 -0.59 8.48 -16.46
CA TRP A 229 0.56 7.58 -16.30
C TRP A 229 1.17 7.70 -14.91
N GLY A 230 2.09 6.79 -14.58
CA GLY A 230 2.93 6.83 -13.38
C GLY A 230 2.25 6.45 -12.08
N TYR A 231 1.03 5.89 -12.11
CA TYR A 231 0.27 5.48 -10.91
C TYR A 231 0.26 6.54 -9.81
N GLU A 232 0.03 7.80 -10.20
CA GLU A 232 0.00 8.97 -9.28
C GLU A 232 1.34 9.30 -8.59
N THR A 233 2.42 8.56 -8.85
CA THR A 233 3.77 8.88 -8.32
C THR A 233 4.43 10.10 -8.98
N GLY A 234 3.83 10.64 -10.04
CA GLY A 234 4.42 11.69 -10.87
C GLY A 234 5.64 11.26 -11.69
N SER A 235 5.92 9.95 -11.80
CA SER A 235 7.06 9.42 -12.56
C SER A 235 6.66 8.28 -13.49
N PRO A 236 7.13 8.26 -14.75
CA PRO A 236 6.82 7.20 -15.71
C PRO A 236 7.60 5.92 -15.45
N PHE A 237 7.16 4.82 -16.07
CA PHE A 237 7.97 3.60 -16.17
C PHE A 237 9.03 3.78 -17.27
N ILE A 238 10.12 3.03 -17.18
CA ILE A 238 11.16 3.04 -18.22
C ILE A 238 10.61 2.66 -19.60
N PHE A 239 9.56 1.85 -19.67
CA PHE A 239 8.88 1.54 -20.92
C PHE A 239 8.23 2.79 -21.55
N ASP A 240 7.56 3.62 -20.73
CA ASP A 240 6.84 4.81 -21.20
C ASP A 240 7.78 5.88 -21.78
N GLN A 241 9.05 5.88 -21.36
CA GLN A 241 10.10 6.75 -21.91
C GLN A 241 10.32 6.53 -23.42
N PHE A 242 9.79 5.45 -23.99
CA PHE A 242 9.90 5.15 -25.41
C PHE A 242 8.55 5.13 -26.11
N VAL A 243 7.43 5.32 -25.42
CA VAL A 243 6.11 5.31 -26.05
C VAL A 243 5.86 6.66 -26.73
N GLU A 244 5.54 6.62 -28.02
CA GLU A 244 5.23 7.78 -28.84
C GLU A 244 4.06 7.53 -29.80
N ASN A 245 3.45 8.60 -30.30
CA ASN A 245 2.44 8.50 -31.36
C ASN A 245 3.08 8.43 -32.76
N ALA A 246 2.27 8.29 -33.83
CA ALA A 246 2.79 8.23 -35.21
C ALA A 246 3.62 9.46 -35.63
N THR A 247 3.39 10.62 -35.01
CA THR A 247 4.13 11.86 -35.32
C THR A 247 5.43 12.00 -34.51
N GLY A 248 5.77 11.02 -33.66
CA GLY A 248 6.97 11.05 -32.83
C GLY A 248 6.82 11.91 -31.56
N GLN A 249 5.59 12.21 -31.14
CA GLN A 249 5.34 12.91 -29.87
C GLN A 249 5.32 11.89 -28.73
N GLN A 250 6.15 12.11 -27.73
CA GLN A 250 6.26 11.26 -26.55
C GLN A 250 5.03 11.41 -25.64
N LEU A 251 4.46 10.31 -25.17
CA LEU A 251 3.19 10.37 -24.41
C LEU A 251 3.36 10.91 -22.99
N ILE A 252 4.60 10.91 -22.48
CA ILE A 252 4.94 11.44 -21.15
C ILE A 252 5.35 12.92 -21.17
N ASP A 253 5.36 13.57 -22.34
CA ASP A 253 5.60 15.01 -22.43
C ASP A 253 4.35 15.77 -21.97
N THR A 254 4.37 16.24 -20.72
CA THR A 254 3.26 16.97 -20.10
C THR A 254 2.98 18.34 -20.74
N GLY A 255 3.92 18.87 -21.54
CA GLY A 255 3.69 20.07 -22.34
C GLY A 255 2.78 19.83 -23.54
N ILE A 256 2.70 18.58 -24.02
CA ILE A 256 1.84 18.14 -25.13
C ILE A 256 0.60 17.41 -24.60
N PHE A 257 0.79 16.46 -23.69
CA PHE A 257 -0.25 15.62 -23.11
C PHE A 257 -0.26 15.78 -21.59
N PRO A 258 -1.11 16.67 -21.03
CA PRO A 258 -1.22 16.81 -19.57
C PRO A 258 -1.59 15.47 -18.90
N ASN A 259 -1.15 15.28 -17.65
CA ASN A 259 -1.37 14.05 -16.89
C ASN A 259 -2.16 14.36 -15.60
N PRO A 260 -3.41 13.90 -15.46
CA PRO A 260 -4.24 13.18 -16.43
C PRO A 260 -4.86 14.10 -17.52
N SER A 261 -5.22 13.54 -18.68
CA SER A 261 -5.99 14.31 -19.69
C SER A 261 -6.78 13.47 -20.70
N ALA A 262 -7.76 14.12 -21.33
CA ALA A 262 -8.47 13.58 -22.49
C ALA A 262 -7.59 13.53 -23.76
N ALA A 263 -6.61 14.42 -23.88
CA ALA A 263 -5.66 14.41 -25.00
C ALA A 263 -4.79 13.14 -24.96
N LEU A 264 -4.30 12.77 -23.78
CA LEU A 264 -3.59 11.51 -23.55
C LEU A 264 -4.50 10.30 -23.85
N ARG A 265 -5.76 10.34 -23.39
CA ARG A 265 -6.75 9.28 -23.62
C ARG A 265 -6.97 8.95 -25.08
N GLN A 266 -6.97 9.95 -25.96
CA GLN A 266 -7.11 9.77 -27.41
C GLN A 266 -5.92 9.06 -28.05
N GLN A 267 -4.75 9.06 -27.42
CA GLN A 267 -3.61 8.30 -27.93
C GLN A 267 -3.69 6.83 -27.50
N LEU A 268 -4.28 6.55 -26.34
CA LEU A 268 -4.42 5.18 -25.82
C LEU A 268 -5.56 4.39 -26.51
N VAL A 269 -6.39 5.06 -27.32
CA VAL A 269 -7.37 4.41 -28.19
C VAL A 269 -7.31 4.97 -29.60
N GLY A 270 -7.10 4.11 -30.59
CA GLY A 270 -7.06 4.56 -32.00
C GLY A 270 -5.91 3.98 -32.82
N ASN A 271 -5.25 2.94 -32.31
CA ASN A 271 -4.19 2.19 -32.98
C ASN A 271 -3.00 3.07 -33.44
N ASN A 272 -2.70 4.13 -32.66
CA ASN A 272 -1.72 5.16 -32.98
C ASN A 272 -0.52 5.18 -32.02
N LEU A 273 -0.25 4.07 -31.33
CA LEU A 273 0.90 3.96 -30.41
C LEU A 273 2.03 3.15 -31.01
N PHE A 274 3.24 3.63 -30.75
CA PHE A 274 4.48 3.02 -31.19
C PHE A 274 5.51 3.07 -30.06
N PHE A 275 6.47 2.16 -30.12
CA PHE A 275 7.67 2.22 -29.29
C PHE A 275 8.82 2.79 -30.13
N ASN A 276 9.43 3.87 -29.68
CA ASN A 276 10.63 4.44 -30.26
C ASN A 276 11.83 3.59 -29.87
N SER A 277 12.20 2.63 -30.72
CA SER A 277 13.36 1.77 -30.48
C SER A 277 14.55 2.19 -31.35
N PRO A 278 15.51 2.97 -30.82
CA PRO A 278 16.79 3.23 -31.48
C PRO A 278 17.51 1.94 -31.91
N ALA A 279 17.43 0.87 -31.12
CA ALA A 279 18.03 -0.41 -31.47
C ALA A 279 17.40 -1.04 -32.73
N SER A 280 16.07 -0.98 -32.89
CA SER A 280 15.39 -1.39 -34.12
C SER A 280 15.73 -0.48 -35.30
N ALA A 281 15.71 0.84 -35.09
CA ALA A 281 16.02 1.81 -36.14
C ALA A 281 17.45 1.65 -36.70
N ALA A 282 18.43 1.39 -35.82
CA ALA A 282 19.82 1.16 -36.22
C ALA A 282 20.02 -0.10 -37.09
N LYS A 283 19.09 -1.06 -37.02
CA LYS A 283 19.07 -2.28 -37.83
C LYS A 283 18.22 -2.17 -39.09
N GLY A 284 17.48 -1.07 -39.25
CA GLY A 284 16.48 -0.91 -40.31
C GLY A 284 15.22 -1.75 -40.09
N ASP A 285 14.98 -2.19 -38.85
CA ASP A 285 13.76 -2.91 -38.47
C ASP A 285 12.56 -1.95 -38.45
N GLU A 286 11.35 -2.51 -38.57
CA GLU A 286 10.13 -1.72 -38.46
C GLU A 286 9.96 -1.12 -37.06
N LYS A 287 9.29 0.04 -37.01
CA LYS A 287 8.96 0.70 -35.74
C LYS A 287 7.93 -0.16 -34.99
N PRO A 288 8.23 -0.65 -33.77
CA PRO A 288 7.29 -1.51 -33.04
C PRO A 288 5.96 -0.80 -32.80
N ARG A 289 4.86 -1.40 -33.25
CA ARG A 289 3.51 -0.89 -33.03
C ARG A 289 2.92 -1.49 -31.76
N LEU A 290 2.34 -0.66 -30.91
CA LEU A 290 1.78 -1.09 -29.62
C LEU A 290 0.25 -1.25 -29.72
N TYR A 291 -0.28 -2.15 -28.91
CA TYR A 291 -1.70 -2.45 -28.83
C TYR A 291 -2.46 -1.27 -28.19
N ALA A 292 -3.22 -0.56 -29.00
CA ALA A 292 -4.03 0.60 -28.59
C ALA A 292 -5.43 0.55 -29.23
N PRO A 293 -6.23 -0.50 -28.92
CA PRO A 293 -7.52 -0.74 -29.57
C PRO A 293 -8.47 0.44 -29.41
N PHE A 294 -9.52 0.51 -30.25
CA PHE A 294 -10.54 1.58 -30.14
C PHE A 294 -11.29 1.57 -28.80
N THR A 295 -11.36 0.40 -28.16
CA THR A 295 -11.89 0.25 -26.81
C THR A 295 -10.74 -0.12 -25.89
N TYR A 296 -10.42 0.75 -24.93
CA TYR A 296 -9.36 0.50 -23.96
C TYR A 296 -9.67 -0.77 -23.15
N GLN A 297 -8.68 -1.66 -23.06
CA GLN A 297 -8.73 -2.90 -22.29
C GLN A 297 -7.74 -2.80 -21.13
N ALA A 298 -8.29 -2.71 -19.91
CA ALA A 298 -7.48 -2.67 -18.70
C ALA A 298 -6.64 -3.94 -18.57
N GLY A 299 -5.36 -3.80 -18.22
CA GLY A 299 -4.43 -4.92 -18.12
C GLY A 299 -3.89 -5.44 -19.46
N SER A 300 -4.28 -4.86 -20.61
CA SER A 300 -3.72 -5.27 -21.92
C SER A 300 -3.31 -4.10 -22.81
N SER A 301 -4.10 -3.03 -22.91
CA SER A 301 -3.74 -1.86 -23.73
C SER A 301 -2.41 -1.26 -23.31
N THR A 302 -1.59 -0.82 -24.27
CA THR A 302 -0.24 -0.22 -24.14
C THR A 302 0.89 -1.16 -23.73
N SER A 303 0.59 -2.29 -23.09
CA SER A 303 1.58 -3.28 -22.64
C SER A 303 1.68 -4.50 -23.56
N HIS A 304 1.21 -4.41 -24.80
CA HIS A 304 1.30 -5.47 -25.82
C HIS A 304 1.71 -4.88 -27.18
N VAL A 305 2.21 -5.71 -28.09
CA VAL A 305 2.36 -5.34 -29.49
C VAL A 305 1.02 -5.46 -30.23
N ASP A 306 0.86 -4.73 -31.33
CA ASP A 306 -0.40 -4.67 -32.07
C ASP A 306 -0.77 -6.02 -32.73
N ASP A 307 -1.87 -6.63 -32.28
CA ASP A 307 -2.37 -7.93 -32.74
C ASP A 307 -2.58 -8.03 -34.25
N ASN A 308 -3.00 -6.94 -34.90
CA ASN A 308 -3.27 -6.92 -36.34
C ASN A 308 -1.98 -6.84 -37.17
N THR A 309 -0.93 -6.23 -36.61
CA THR A 309 0.39 -6.11 -37.25
C THR A 309 1.20 -7.39 -37.04
N TYR A 310 1.11 -8.00 -35.86
CA TYR A 310 1.91 -9.16 -35.46
C TYR A 310 1.06 -10.42 -35.27
N THR A 311 0.24 -10.76 -36.26
CA THR A 311 -0.67 -11.92 -36.21
C THR A 311 0.05 -13.23 -35.88
N SER A 312 -0.68 -14.22 -35.36
CA SER A 312 -0.13 -15.53 -35.01
C SER A 312 0.80 -16.13 -36.07
N GLY A 313 1.97 -16.59 -35.62
CA GLY A 313 3.03 -17.12 -36.49
C GLY A 313 4.00 -16.07 -37.05
N ASN A 314 3.74 -14.77 -36.83
CA ASN A 314 4.72 -13.71 -37.08
C ASN A 314 5.88 -13.83 -36.08
N PRO A 315 7.16 -13.68 -36.48
CA PRO A 315 8.30 -13.75 -35.56
C PRO A 315 8.27 -12.83 -34.33
N ASN A 316 7.41 -11.79 -34.33
CA ASN A 316 7.20 -10.86 -33.22
C ASN A 316 5.84 -11.04 -32.51
N SER A 317 5.12 -12.15 -32.75
CA SER A 317 3.78 -12.37 -32.20
C SER A 317 3.76 -12.79 -30.73
N LEU A 318 4.89 -12.96 -30.04
CA LEU A 318 4.87 -13.41 -28.64
C LEU A 318 4.06 -12.47 -27.75
N MET A 319 4.25 -11.15 -27.92
CA MET A 319 3.68 -10.14 -27.03
C MET A 319 2.35 -9.55 -27.56
N THR A 320 1.62 -10.27 -28.41
CA THR A 320 0.24 -9.89 -28.75
C THR A 320 -0.67 -10.04 -27.53
N SER A 321 -1.79 -9.33 -27.51
CA SER A 321 -2.66 -9.22 -26.33
C SER A 321 -3.36 -10.52 -25.91
N ALA A 322 -3.37 -11.54 -26.77
CA ALA A 322 -4.00 -12.83 -26.48
C ALA A 322 -3.19 -13.99 -27.09
N ALA A 323 -3.27 -15.17 -26.46
CA ALA A 323 -2.68 -16.40 -26.99
C ALA A 323 -3.76 -17.26 -27.67
N SER A 324 -3.45 -17.81 -28.85
CA SER A 324 -4.38 -18.64 -29.62
C SER A 324 -4.20 -20.14 -29.36
N LEU A 325 -5.22 -20.95 -29.69
CA LEU A 325 -5.10 -22.41 -29.63
C LEU A 325 -4.03 -22.89 -30.61
N ARG A 326 -3.20 -23.86 -30.18
CA ARG A 326 -2.11 -24.45 -30.98
C ARG A 326 -1.09 -23.42 -31.51
N GLU A 327 -0.99 -22.27 -30.86
CA GLU A 327 0.06 -21.29 -31.12
C GLU A 327 1.30 -21.60 -30.29
N VAL A 328 2.36 -22.02 -30.95
CA VAL A 328 3.61 -22.42 -30.31
C VAL A 328 4.69 -21.39 -30.63
N ILE A 329 5.17 -20.68 -29.62
CA ILE A 329 6.18 -19.63 -29.74
C ILE A 329 7.33 -19.92 -28.80
N ARG A 330 8.56 -19.90 -29.32
CA ARG A 330 9.79 -20.20 -28.56
C ARG A 330 10.87 -19.12 -28.71
N ASP A 331 10.55 -17.98 -29.32
CA ASP A 331 11.40 -16.79 -29.40
C ASP A 331 10.53 -15.56 -29.17
N PRO A 332 10.91 -14.63 -28.27
CA PRO A 332 10.21 -13.36 -28.10
C PRO A 332 10.30 -12.42 -29.32
N GLY A 333 11.18 -12.70 -30.27
CA GLY A 333 11.30 -11.96 -31.52
C GLY A 333 12.26 -10.77 -31.45
N PRO A 334 12.77 -10.30 -32.60
CA PRO A 334 13.72 -9.19 -32.66
C PRO A 334 13.19 -7.88 -32.06
N LEU A 335 11.90 -7.57 -32.18
CA LEU A 335 11.34 -6.33 -31.65
C LEU A 335 11.45 -6.26 -30.13
N VAL A 336 10.98 -7.29 -29.41
CA VAL A 336 11.08 -7.36 -27.95
C VAL A 336 12.54 -7.28 -27.50
N LYS A 337 13.44 -8.01 -28.17
CA LYS A 337 14.88 -7.99 -27.84
C LYS A 337 15.51 -6.60 -28.03
N ASN A 338 15.09 -5.85 -29.05
CA ASN A 338 15.55 -4.48 -29.29
C ASN A 338 14.97 -3.50 -28.26
N MET A 339 13.67 -3.60 -27.95
CA MET A 339 13.02 -2.79 -26.92
C MET A 339 13.69 -2.98 -25.54
N PHE A 340 13.99 -4.22 -25.16
CA PHE A 340 14.71 -4.52 -23.92
C PHE A 340 16.13 -3.94 -23.93
N ALA A 341 16.83 -3.97 -25.07
CA ALA A 341 18.14 -3.35 -25.21
C ALA A 341 18.08 -1.82 -24.99
N ASP A 342 17.03 -1.16 -25.49
CA ASP A 342 16.81 0.28 -25.29
C ASP A 342 16.44 0.62 -23.84
N MET A 343 15.64 -0.22 -23.17
CA MET A 343 15.28 -0.05 -21.76
C MET A 343 16.47 -0.22 -20.79
N GLY A 344 17.50 -0.99 -21.17
CA GLY A 344 18.72 -1.15 -20.38
C GLY A 344 19.20 -2.59 -20.16
N TRP A 345 18.48 -3.61 -20.65
CA TRP A 345 18.91 -5.01 -20.57
C TRP A 345 20.24 -5.25 -21.31
N LYS A 346 20.59 -4.39 -22.27
CA LYS A 346 21.90 -4.37 -22.93
C LYS A 346 22.50 -2.96 -22.91
N GLY A 347 23.47 -2.73 -22.03
CA GLY A 347 23.93 -1.37 -21.75
C GLY A 347 25.27 -1.27 -21.05
N THR A 348 25.62 -0.04 -20.70
CA THR A 348 26.74 0.28 -19.81
C THR A 348 26.19 0.98 -18.58
N SER A 349 26.46 0.44 -17.39
CA SER A 349 26.12 1.07 -16.12
C SER A 349 27.36 1.66 -15.48
N ILE A 350 27.22 2.88 -14.92
CA ILE A 350 28.22 3.48 -14.05
C ILE A 350 27.72 3.37 -12.62
N LEU A 351 28.42 2.59 -11.79
CA LEU A 351 28.13 2.45 -10.38
C LEU A 351 29.06 3.35 -9.57
N HIS A 352 28.49 4.27 -8.81
CA HIS A 352 29.23 5.21 -7.99
C HIS A 352 28.45 5.48 -6.70
N THR A 353 29.16 5.44 -5.57
CA THR A 353 28.61 5.94 -4.30
C THR A 353 28.94 7.42 -4.22
N PRO A 354 27.93 8.32 -4.14
CA PRO A 354 28.17 9.74 -4.00
C PRO A 354 29.12 10.05 -2.86
N ILE A 355 30.04 10.99 -3.08
CA ILE A 355 30.96 11.42 -2.05
C ILE A 355 30.17 12.20 -1.00
N LYS A 356 30.37 11.83 0.27
CA LYS A 356 29.82 12.54 1.43
C LYS A 356 30.61 13.81 1.71
N SER A 357 30.01 14.75 2.43
CA SER A 357 30.71 15.93 2.92
C SER A 357 31.91 15.54 3.78
N ILE A 358 32.93 16.39 3.80
CA ILE A 358 34.19 16.14 4.51
C ILE A 358 34.39 17.28 5.51
N GLU A 359 34.44 16.96 6.80
CA GLU A 359 34.47 17.97 7.86
C GLU A 359 35.81 18.72 7.88
N ASN A 360 36.90 18.04 7.52
CA ASN A 360 38.25 18.61 7.53
C ASN A 360 38.68 19.10 6.15
N SER A 361 39.55 20.11 6.11
CA SER A 361 40.17 20.56 4.86
C SER A 361 41.00 19.44 4.23
N VAL A 362 40.82 19.19 2.93
CA VAL A 362 41.61 18.22 2.15
C VAL A 362 42.20 18.87 0.90
N LYS A 363 43.31 18.31 0.39
CA LYS A 363 43.95 18.80 -0.86
C LYS A 363 43.39 18.14 -2.12
N SER A 364 42.71 17.02 -1.96
CA SER A 364 42.17 16.25 -3.07
C SER A 364 41.12 15.25 -2.59
N VAL A 365 40.21 14.88 -3.48
CA VAL A 365 39.18 13.87 -3.24
C VAL A 365 39.22 12.81 -4.33
N ILE A 366 39.12 11.54 -3.94
CA ILE A 366 39.14 10.41 -4.86
C ILE A 366 37.71 10.07 -5.29
N VAL A 367 37.45 10.11 -6.59
CA VAL A 367 36.22 9.62 -7.20
C VAL A 367 36.46 8.19 -7.69
N LYS A 368 35.66 7.25 -7.22
CA LYS A 368 35.68 5.84 -7.65
C LYS A 368 34.38 5.47 -8.34
N ALA A 369 34.45 4.77 -9.48
CA ALA A 369 33.28 4.22 -10.12
C ALA A 369 33.57 2.84 -10.70
N THR A 370 32.60 1.93 -10.62
CA THR A 370 32.63 0.65 -11.31
C THR A 370 31.84 0.75 -12.60
N ILE A 371 32.44 0.42 -13.75
CA ILE A 371 31.76 0.43 -15.04
C ILE A 371 31.47 -1.01 -15.46
N LEU A 372 30.18 -1.36 -15.46
CA LEU A 372 29.68 -2.64 -15.97
C LEU A 372 29.16 -2.44 -17.40
N SER A 373 29.47 -3.34 -18.32
CA SER A 373 29.10 -3.13 -19.74
C SER A 373 28.90 -4.44 -20.48
N ASP A 374 27.75 -4.56 -21.15
CA ASP A 374 27.41 -5.66 -22.10
C ASP A 374 27.96 -5.39 -23.51
N THR A 375 28.68 -4.27 -23.66
CA THR A 375 29.31 -3.79 -24.88
C THR A 375 30.71 -3.28 -24.57
N THR A 376 31.39 -2.76 -25.58
CA THR A 376 32.71 -2.17 -25.45
C THR A 376 32.59 -0.65 -25.24
N LEU A 377 33.54 -0.09 -24.49
CA LEU A 377 33.58 1.35 -24.20
C LEU A 377 34.37 2.09 -25.29
N VAL A 378 33.96 3.33 -25.58
CA VAL A 378 34.74 4.22 -26.43
C VAL A 378 35.99 4.67 -25.66
N ALA A 379 37.17 4.40 -26.23
CA ALA A 379 38.44 4.70 -25.59
C ALA A 379 38.55 6.18 -25.19
N GLY A 380 38.95 6.45 -23.94
CA GLY A 380 39.11 7.81 -23.41
C GLY A 380 37.80 8.58 -23.13
N SER A 381 36.64 7.93 -23.24
CA SER A 381 35.34 8.56 -22.97
C SER A 381 35.01 8.71 -21.49
N ALA A 382 35.55 7.83 -20.63
CA ALA A 382 35.30 7.83 -19.19
C ALA A 382 35.90 9.08 -18.53
N LYS A 383 35.06 9.96 -18.01
CA LYS A 383 35.45 11.26 -17.44
C LYS A 383 34.64 11.62 -16.20
N VAL A 384 35.28 12.36 -15.30
CA VAL A 384 34.62 13.13 -14.25
C VAL A 384 34.61 14.59 -14.67
N TYR A 385 33.44 15.21 -14.65
CA TYR A 385 33.29 16.65 -14.81
C TYR A 385 32.99 17.24 -13.44
N TYR A 386 33.76 18.25 -13.01
CA TYR A 386 33.59 18.84 -11.69
C TYR A 386 33.81 20.36 -11.67
N THR A 387 33.30 20.99 -10.63
CA THR A 387 33.55 22.39 -10.27
C THR A 387 33.89 22.48 -8.78
N GLU A 388 34.70 23.48 -8.44
CA GLU A 388 34.96 23.92 -7.06
C GLU A 388 34.12 25.19 -6.83
N ASN A 389 32.80 25.02 -6.91
CA ASN A 389 31.77 26.05 -6.75
C ASN A 389 30.41 25.35 -6.61
N ASP A 390 29.40 26.04 -6.08
CA ASP A 390 28.03 25.52 -5.91
C ASP A 390 27.20 25.49 -7.21
N THR A 391 27.85 25.37 -8.36
CA THR A 391 27.19 25.17 -9.65
C THR A 391 28.06 24.29 -10.53
N ILE A 392 27.46 23.49 -11.41
CA ILE A 392 28.20 22.67 -12.37
C ILE A 392 28.62 23.43 -13.65
N THR A 393 28.35 24.74 -13.71
CA THR A 393 28.66 25.55 -14.90
C THR A 393 30.17 25.63 -15.13
N LYS A 394 30.60 25.49 -16.40
CA LYS A 394 32.02 25.48 -16.80
C LYS A 394 32.86 24.39 -16.09
N ALA A 395 32.27 23.21 -15.88
CA ALA A 395 32.96 22.07 -15.28
C ALA A 395 34.27 21.71 -16.00
N LYS A 396 35.31 21.47 -15.18
CA LYS A 396 36.60 20.92 -15.62
C LYS A 396 36.45 19.42 -15.83
N ALA A 397 37.10 18.86 -16.84
CA ALA A 397 37.10 17.43 -17.11
C ALA A 397 38.40 16.76 -16.63
N ILE A 398 38.29 15.65 -15.92
CA ILE A 398 39.39 14.77 -15.52
C ILE A 398 39.13 13.38 -16.09
N ASN A 399 40.19 12.72 -16.57
CA ASN A 399 40.09 11.35 -17.03
C ASN A 399 39.78 10.41 -15.87
N LEU A 400 38.78 9.58 -16.05
CA LEU A 400 38.46 8.49 -15.15
C LEU A 400 39.23 7.25 -15.64
N THR A 401 40.22 6.82 -14.87
CA THR A 401 41.23 5.83 -15.32
C THR A 401 40.97 4.46 -14.72
N ARG A 402 41.07 3.41 -15.54
CA ARG A 402 40.81 2.03 -15.11
C ARG A 402 41.90 1.55 -14.13
N ALA A 403 41.50 1.00 -13.00
CA ALA A 403 42.39 0.44 -12.00
C ALA A 403 42.81 -0.99 -12.40
N GLY A 404 43.97 -1.10 -13.05
CA GLY A 404 44.51 -2.38 -13.51
C GLY A 404 43.58 -3.11 -14.48
N ASN A 405 43.33 -4.40 -14.23
CA ASN A 405 42.43 -5.24 -15.05
C ASN A 405 41.00 -5.32 -14.49
N THR A 406 40.66 -4.52 -13.48
CA THR A 406 39.33 -4.53 -12.82
C THR A 406 38.32 -3.66 -13.57
N ASN A 407 37.04 -3.73 -13.18
CA ASN A 407 36.02 -2.79 -13.65
C ASN A 407 35.96 -1.49 -12.84
N GLU A 408 36.85 -1.30 -11.87
CA GLU A 408 36.96 -0.07 -11.08
C GLU A 408 37.74 0.99 -11.86
N TYR A 409 37.29 2.23 -11.77
CA TYR A 409 37.95 3.40 -12.32
C TYR A 409 38.10 4.48 -11.26
N ILE A 410 39.20 5.22 -11.34
CA ILE A 410 39.61 6.21 -10.36
C ILE A 410 39.94 7.54 -11.04
N ALA A 411 39.47 8.63 -10.44
CA ALA A 411 39.89 10.00 -10.74
C ALA A 411 40.18 10.74 -9.43
N VAL A 412 41.02 11.76 -9.49
CA VAL A 412 41.36 12.59 -8.32
C VAL A 412 40.97 14.03 -8.62
N ILE A 413 39.99 14.55 -7.88
CA ILE A 413 39.60 15.96 -7.93
C ILE A 413 40.57 16.75 -7.03
N PRO A 414 41.34 17.71 -7.56
CA PRO A 414 42.13 18.62 -6.74
C PRO A 414 41.21 19.63 -6.04
N VAL A 415 41.52 19.94 -4.79
CA VAL A 415 40.82 20.94 -3.97
C VAL A 415 41.80 22.05 -3.65
N THR A 416 41.43 23.29 -3.96
CA THR A 416 42.32 24.45 -3.87
C THR A 416 42.03 25.34 -2.67
N ALA A 417 40.79 25.33 -2.17
CA ALA A 417 40.38 26.07 -0.98
C ALA A 417 40.31 25.17 0.28
N ALA A 418 40.49 25.77 1.45
CA ALA A 418 40.36 25.06 2.73
C ALA A 418 38.92 24.65 3.03
N SER A 419 37.96 25.48 2.63
CA SER A 419 36.53 25.19 2.58
C SER A 419 36.03 25.37 1.15
N SER A 420 35.22 24.42 0.67
CA SER A 420 34.65 24.49 -0.67
C SER A 420 33.41 23.62 -0.84
N ILE A 421 32.58 23.99 -1.81
CA ILE A 421 31.53 23.14 -2.36
C ILE A 421 32.03 22.54 -3.67
N ILE A 422 31.98 21.21 -3.79
CA ILE A 422 32.27 20.51 -5.04
C ILE A 422 30.95 20.07 -5.67
N ARG A 423 30.80 20.29 -6.98
CA ARG A 423 29.76 19.67 -7.80
C ARG A 423 30.40 18.81 -8.87
N TYR A 424 29.86 17.63 -9.15
CA TYR A 424 30.43 16.75 -10.16
C TYR A 424 29.43 15.75 -10.75
N TYR A 425 29.79 15.18 -11.90
CA TYR A 425 29.13 14.02 -12.49
C TYR A 425 30.15 13.17 -13.26
N ILE A 426 29.78 11.93 -13.54
CA ILE A 426 30.60 10.98 -14.28
C ILE A 426 29.91 10.65 -15.60
N VAL A 427 30.69 10.50 -16.67
CA VAL A 427 30.19 10.09 -17.99
C VAL A 427 31.09 9.01 -18.59
N VAL A 428 30.47 8.08 -19.32
CA VAL A 428 31.16 7.14 -20.22
C VAL A 428 30.34 6.98 -21.50
N GLU A 429 31.02 6.82 -22.64
CA GLU A 429 30.38 6.53 -23.92
C GLU A 429 30.63 5.06 -24.28
N ASP A 430 29.57 4.38 -24.69
CA ASP A 430 29.64 3.01 -25.19
C ASP A 430 29.81 2.97 -26.71
N ASN A 431 30.10 1.79 -27.27
CA ASN A 431 30.31 1.64 -28.71
C ASN A 431 29.04 1.79 -29.56
N PHE A 432 27.87 1.91 -28.95
CA PHE A 432 26.63 2.34 -29.62
C PHE A 432 26.44 3.86 -29.59
N LYS A 433 27.46 4.61 -29.13
CA LYS A 433 27.43 6.07 -28.99
C LYS A 433 26.41 6.59 -27.98
N ARG A 434 26.00 5.72 -27.04
CA ARG A 434 25.16 6.12 -25.91
C ARG A 434 26.05 6.72 -24.84
N LYS A 435 25.67 7.92 -24.37
CA LYS A 435 26.31 8.59 -23.24
C LYS A 435 25.62 8.18 -21.97
N ASN A 436 26.29 7.38 -21.17
CA ASN A 436 25.81 6.95 -19.86
C ASN A 436 26.37 7.91 -18.82
N THR A 437 25.52 8.42 -17.94
CA THR A 437 25.89 9.43 -16.94
C THR A 437 25.43 9.00 -15.56
N ILE A 438 26.18 9.38 -14.53
CA ILE A 438 25.71 9.30 -13.15
C ILE A 438 26.00 10.65 -12.43
N PRO A 439 24.99 11.30 -11.83
CA PRO A 439 23.57 10.89 -11.82
C PRO A 439 22.94 10.91 -13.23
N ALA A 440 21.77 10.26 -13.37
CA ALA A 440 21.09 10.11 -14.65
C ALA A 440 20.88 11.45 -15.35
N GLU A 441 21.17 11.49 -16.65
CA GLU A 441 20.97 12.66 -17.53
C GLU A 441 21.75 13.92 -17.09
N ALA A 442 22.85 13.73 -16.38
CA ALA A 442 23.75 14.82 -15.99
C ALA A 442 24.40 15.50 -17.21
N PRO A 443 24.67 16.82 -17.16
CA PRO A 443 24.37 17.72 -16.04
C PRO A 443 22.95 18.34 -16.09
N LEU A 444 22.12 17.98 -17.08
CA LEU A 444 20.84 18.67 -17.33
C LEU A 444 19.79 18.39 -16.26
N LYS A 445 19.72 17.16 -15.75
CA LYS A 445 18.72 16.74 -14.76
C LYS A 445 19.30 16.51 -13.36
N GLY A 446 20.62 16.56 -13.19
CA GLY A 446 21.25 16.41 -11.89
C GLY A 446 22.77 16.38 -11.94
N TYR A 447 23.37 16.52 -10.76
CA TYR A 447 24.80 16.35 -10.48
C TYR A 447 24.97 16.07 -8.98
N TYR A 448 26.04 15.38 -8.61
CA TYR A 448 26.38 15.18 -7.21
C TYR A 448 27.06 16.41 -6.64
N GLY A 449 27.08 16.49 -5.32
CA GLY A 449 27.83 17.51 -4.63
C GLY A 449 28.04 17.23 -3.16
N PHE A 450 29.09 17.83 -2.62
CA PHE A 450 29.49 17.69 -1.22
C PHE A 450 30.25 18.93 -0.77
N GLN A 451 30.31 19.13 0.54
CA GLN A 451 31.05 20.23 1.16
C GLN A 451 32.38 19.71 1.72
N ILE A 452 33.37 20.59 1.82
CA ILE A 452 34.69 20.31 2.40
C ILE A 452 35.00 21.39 3.41
N GLY A 453 35.57 21.02 4.56
CA GLY A 453 36.15 21.94 5.52
C GLY A 453 35.14 22.73 6.35
N GLU A 454 33.88 22.31 6.32
CA GLU A 454 32.80 22.86 7.15
C GLU A 454 32.48 21.91 8.28
N GLU A 455 32.09 22.47 9.43
CA GLU A 455 31.69 21.69 10.59
C GLU A 455 30.43 20.88 10.31
N ASP A 456 30.42 19.62 10.77
CA ASP A 456 29.23 18.80 10.69
C ASP A 456 28.26 19.17 11.83
N VAL A 457 27.13 19.74 11.43
CA VAL A 457 26.00 20.11 12.30
C VAL A 457 24.75 19.29 11.97
N SER A 458 24.89 18.27 11.12
CA SER A 458 23.84 17.38 10.67
C SER A 458 23.68 16.24 11.66
N SER A 459 22.46 15.98 12.13
CA SER A 459 22.20 14.72 12.85
C SER A 459 21.97 13.57 11.86
N PRO A 460 22.31 12.32 12.22
CA PRO A 460 22.05 11.15 11.38
C PRO A 460 20.61 11.03 10.88
N PHE A 461 20.44 10.62 9.63
CA PHE A 461 19.15 10.15 9.13
C PHE A 461 18.87 8.76 9.69
N VAL A 462 17.75 8.59 10.37
CA VAL A 462 17.33 7.30 10.93
C VAL A 462 15.95 6.96 10.37
N SER A 463 15.73 5.71 9.96
CA SER A 463 14.42 5.21 9.57
C SER A 463 14.18 3.84 10.20
N ASN A 464 13.00 3.60 10.76
CA ASN A 464 12.66 2.32 11.36
C ASN A 464 11.19 2.00 11.17
N LEU A 465 10.85 0.72 11.30
CA LEU A 465 9.47 0.29 11.40
C LEU A 465 9.12 0.09 12.88
N PRO A 466 8.24 0.93 13.47
CA PRO A 466 7.92 0.82 14.88
C PRO A 466 7.14 -0.46 15.21
N LEU A 467 7.42 -1.02 16.40
CA LEU A 467 6.67 -2.13 16.96
C LEU A 467 5.29 -1.64 17.44
N THR A 468 4.26 -2.49 17.34
CA THR A 468 2.88 -2.14 17.75
C THR A 468 2.25 -3.17 18.69
N PHE A 469 2.00 -4.39 18.23
CA PHE A 469 1.47 -5.50 19.03
C PHE A 469 2.39 -6.71 18.93
N VAL A 470 2.76 -7.29 20.07
CA VAL A 470 3.79 -8.32 20.18
C VAL A 470 3.26 -9.51 20.99
N PRO A 471 3.32 -10.78 20.51
CA PRO A 471 2.97 -11.94 21.32
C PRO A 471 3.77 -12.06 22.61
N SER A 472 3.16 -12.62 23.64
CA SER A 472 3.86 -12.95 24.89
C SER A 472 4.94 -14.03 24.75
N THR A 473 4.90 -14.80 23.66
CA THR A 473 5.89 -15.84 23.35
C THR A 473 7.06 -15.33 22.50
N SER A 474 6.99 -14.09 22.02
CA SER A 474 7.97 -13.54 21.09
C SER A 474 9.04 -12.71 21.82
N LYS A 475 10.22 -12.63 21.21
CA LYS A 475 11.32 -11.76 21.65
C LYS A 475 11.56 -10.73 20.55
N PRO A 476 10.95 -9.54 20.63
CA PRO A 476 11.02 -8.58 19.54
C PRO A 476 12.47 -8.11 19.31
N ASP A 477 12.82 -8.06 18.03
CA ASP A 477 14.06 -7.48 17.52
C ASP A 477 13.84 -6.01 17.15
N ILE A 478 14.94 -5.25 17.05
CA ILE A 478 14.92 -3.91 16.45
C ILE A 478 15.79 -3.93 15.22
N PHE A 479 15.23 -3.44 14.11
CA PHE A 479 15.92 -3.31 12.85
C PHE A 479 15.60 -1.94 12.24
N LEU A 480 16.65 -1.21 11.85
CA LEU A 480 16.55 0.17 11.38
C LEU A 480 17.70 0.51 10.43
N ASN A 481 17.56 1.60 9.69
CA ASN A 481 18.66 2.19 8.93
C ASN A 481 19.13 3.48 9.60
N ALA A 482 20.45 3.70 9.67
CA ALA A 482 21.07 4.94 10.11
C ALA A 482 22.18 5.37 9.14
N GLU A 483 22.06 6.59 8.64
CA GLU A 483 22.92 7.19 7.63
C GLU A 483 23.39 8.59 8.04
N ASP A 484 24.52 8.99 7.49
CA ASP A 484 25.19 10.24 7.79
C ASP A 484 25.58 10.91 6.47
N ASP A 485 25.49 12.23 6.36
CA ASP A 485 25.85 12.97 5.14
C ASP A 485 27.34 13.38 5.08
N PHE A 486 28.11 13.07 6.14
CA PHE A 486 29.55 13.22 6.24
C PHE A 486 30.32 11.88 6.22
N GLU A 487 31.59 11.97 5.85
CA GLU A 487 32.53 10.89 5.61
C GLU A 487 32.82 10.00 6.82
N HIS A 488 32.75 10.57 8.02
CA HIS A 488 33.08 9.88 9.26
C HIS A 488 31.97 8.93 9.73
N GLY A 489 30.73 9.10 9.26
CA GLY A 489 29.64 8.15 9.45
C GLY A 489 29.10 8.07 10.86
N ILE A 490 28.37 6.98 11.15
CA ILE A 490 27.72 6.74 12.44
C ILE A 490 28.72 6.16 13.44
N ASP A 491 28.74 6.70 14.66
CA ASP A 491 29.55 6.20 15.78
C ASP A 491 28.80 5.10 16.53
N THR A 492 27.58 5.41 17.01
CA THR A 492 26.83 4.50 17.89
C THR A 492 25.33 4.59 17.62
N VAL A 493 24.66 3.43 17.68
CA VAL A 493 23.20 3.32 17.67
C VAL A 493 22.75 2.45 18.84
N TYR A 494 21.75 2.90 19.58
CA TYR A 494 21.20 2.14 20.71
C TYR A 494 19.72 2.43 20.94
N VAL A 495 19.08 1.57 21.72
CA VAL A 495 17.68 1.68 22.14
C VAL A 495 17.62 1.96 23.64
N GLU A 496 16.87 2.99 24.01
CA GLU A 496 16.45 3.23 25.39
C GLU A 496 15.01 2.79 25.54
N TYR A 497 14.68 2.09 26.62
CA TYR A 497 13.33 1.59 26.80
C TYR A 497 12.93 1.47 28.28
N MET A 498 11.63 1.39 28.49
CA MET A 498 11.00 1.12 29.77
C MET A 498 9.89 0.09 29.60
N VAL A 499 9.69 -0.72 30.62
CA VAL A 499 8.60 -1.71 30.68
C VAL A 499 7.72 -1.34 31.87
N ASN A 500 6.42 -1.09 31.62
CA ASN A 500 5.45 -0.67 32.63
C ASN A 500 5.94 0.52 33.47
N GLY A 501 6.51 1.53 32.79
CA GLY A 501 7.08 2.74 33.42
C GLY A 501 8.41 2.55 34.14
N GLN A 502 9.00 1.34 34.15
CA GLN A 502 10.30 1.08 34.75
C GLN A 502 11.40 1.10 33.69
N ALA A 503 12.29 2.09 33.77
CA ALA A 503 13.43 2.22 32.87
C ALA A 503 14.36 1.00 32.91
N LYS A 504 14.87 0.60 31.75
CA LYS A 504 15.83 -0.48 31.58
C LYS A 504 17.16 0.06 31.07
N ALA A 505 18.21 -0.76 31.17
CA ALA A 505 19.51 -0.39 30.65
C ALA A 505 19.43 -0.23 29.12
N PRO A 506 20.05 0.81 28.54
CA PRO A 506 20.11 0.96 27.08
C PRO A 506 20.81 -0.23 26.41
N VAL A 507 20.35 -0.60 25.22
CA VAL A 507 20.86 -1.74 24.44
C VAL A 507 21.44 -1.24 23.13
N GLY A 508 22.73 -1.48 22.91
CA GLY A 508 23.40 -1.13 21.66
C GLY A 508 22.95 -2.01 20.49
N LEU A 509 22.82 -1.42 19.30
CA LEU A 509 22.54 -2.14 18.06
C LEU A 509 23.84 -2.34 17.27
N LYS A 510 24.03 -3.52 16.69
CA LYS A 510 25.18 -3.78 15.82
C LYS A 510 24.84 -3.42 14.38
N LYS A 511 25.83 -3.00 13.61
CA LYS A 511 25.68 -2.87 12.15
C LYS A 511 25.37 -4.25 11.55
N TYR A 512 24.34 -4.31 10.72
CA TYR A 512 23.90 -5.55 10.07
C TYR A 512 24.96 -6.01 9.06
N ASN A 513 25.23 -7.32 9.06
CA ASN A 513 26.15 -7.92 8.11
C ASN A 513 25.44 -9.01 7.29
N PRO A 514 25.09 -8.74 6.01
CA PRO A 514 24.36 -9.70 5.18
C PRO A 514 25.12 -11.01 4.89
N ALA A 515 26.43 -11.06 5.15
CA ALA A 515 27.23 -12.27 5.00
C ALA A 515 27.12 -13.24 6.19
N THR A 516 26.76 -12.75 7.39
CA THR A 516 26.80 -13.55 8.62
C THR A 516 25.50 -13.51 9.41
N ASP A 517 24.72 -12.45 9.27
CA ASP A 517 23.45 -12.28 9.96
C ASP A 517 22.31 -12.99 9.20
N ASP A 518 21.17 -13.13 9.89
CA ASP A 518 19.99 -13.78 9.34
C ASP A 518 19.47 -13.02 8.11
N LYS A 519 19.45 -13.70 6.97
CA LYS A 519 19.03 -13.12 5.69
C LYS A 519 17.57 -12.70 5.66
N ALA A 520 16.74 -13.14 6.61
CA ALA A 520 15.37 -12.65 6.75
C ALA A 520 15.29 -11.13 6.99
N TYR A 521 16.37 -10.50 7.47
CA TYR A 521 16.45 -9.04 7.68
C TYR A 521 16.98 -8.28 6.47
N SER A 522 17.45 -8.96 5.43
CA SER A 522 18.03 -8.26 4.28
C SER A 522 17.01 -7.35 3.61
N GLN A 523 17.42 -6.13 3.33
CA GLN A 523 16.73 -5.10 2.56
C GLN A 523 17.50 -4.80 1.25
N GLY A 524 18.33 -5.74 0.79
CA GLY A 524 19.16 -5.58 -0.40
C GLY A 524 20.18 -4.46 -0.22
N ARG A 525 20.09 -3.42 -1.05
CA ARG A 525 21.03 -2.30 -1.02
C ARG A 525 21.09 -1.59 0.33
N ASN A 526 19.97 -1.52 1.04
CA ASN A 526 19.88 -0.80 2.31
C ASN A 526 20.60 -1.51 3.46
N ASP A 527 21.03 -2.77 3.27
CA ASP A 527 21.85 -3.51 4.24
C ASP A 527 23.13 -2.76 4.64
N ALA A 528 23.66 -1.90 3.77
CA ALA A 528 24.85 -1.08 4.04
C ALA A 528 24.64 -0.03 5.15
N PHE A 529 23.38 0.31 5.44
CA PHE A 529 22.95 1.32 6.39
C PHE A 529 22.22 0.72 7.60
N ALA A 530 21.98 -0.58 7.59
CA ALA A 530 21.15 -1.26 8.55
C ALA A 530 21.86 -1.57 9.88
N TYR A 531 21.08 -1.54 10.97
CA TYR A 531 21.47 -1.92 12.32
C TYR A 531 20.45 -2.90 12.90
N LEU A 532 20.94 -3.95 13.55
CA LEU A 532 20.15 -5.04 14.10
C LEU A 532 20.44 -5.23 15.60
N GLY A 533 19.38 -5.20 16.41
CA GLY A 533 19.37 -5.67 17.79
C GLY A 533 18.48 -6.89 17.91
N LYS A 534 19.04 -8.02 18.37
CA LYS A 534 18.28 -9.25 18.62
C LYS A 534 17.75 -9.28 20.05
N ALA A 535 16.48 -9.65 20.22
CA ALA A 535 15.80 -9.81 21.49
C ALA A 535 16.03 -8.62 22.45
N VAL A 536 15.94 -7.39 21.92
CA VAL A 536 16.34 -6.14 22.59
C VAL A 536 15.66 -5.99 23.95
N PHE A 537 14.40 -6.41 24.03
CA PHE A 537 13.55 -6.18 25.18
C PHE A 537 13.58 -7.32 26.21
N GLY A 538 14.32 -8.40 25.93
CA GLY A 538 14.40 -9.58 26.80
C GLY A 538 13.11 -10.39 26.82
N ASP A 539 12.81 -10.99 27.98
CA ASP A 539 11.56 -11.72 28.20
C ASP A 539 10.47 -10.74 28.66
N LEU A 540 9.35 -10.68 27.91
CA LEU A 540 8.18 -9.88 28.22
C LEU A 540 6.98 -10.76 28.55
N LYS A 541 5.98 -10.20 29.23
CA LYS A 541 4.75 -10.90 29.64
C LYS A 541 3.52 -10.26 29.02
N LYS A 542 2.46 -11.05 28.81
CA LYS A 542 1.16 -10.53 28.39
C LYS A 542 0.73 -9.39 29.33
N GLY A 543 0.34 -8.26 28.73
CA GLY A 543 -0.03 -7.03 29.42
C GLY A 543 1.12 -6.05 29.65
N ASP A 544 2.37 -6.40 29.32
CA ASP A 544 3.48 -5.44 29.39
C ASP A 544 3.31 -4.34 28.34
N HIS A 545 3.38 -3.09 28.78
CA HIS A 545 3.50 -1.91 27.93
C HIS A 545 4.97 -1.50 27.86
N VAL A 546 5.50 -1.42 26.64
CA VAL A 546 6.88 -1.05 26.39
C VAL A 546 6.93 0.28 25.66
N LEU A 547 7.59 1.24 26.28
CA LEU A 547 7.94 2.51 25.64
C LEU A 547 9.42 2.46 25.28
N TYR A 548 9.77 2.76 24.03
CA TYR A 548 11.15 2.74 23.57
C TYR A 548 11.46 3.85 22.58
N ARG A 549 12.73 4.21 22.48
CA ARG A 549 13.22 5.18 21.50
C ARG A 549 14.59 4.78 20.99
N ILE A 550 14.87 5.14 19.75
CA ILE A 550 16.13 4.91 19.07
C ILE A 550 16.99 6.15 19.22
N VAL A 551 18.26 5.97 19.53
CA VAL A 551 19.27 7.03 19.54
C VAL A 551 20.40 6.66 18.58
N ALA A 552 20.69 7.53 17.63
CA ALA A 552 21.83 7.40 16.71
C ALA A 552 22.72 8.64 16.83
N ILE A 553 24.02 8.40 16.98
CA ILE A 553 25.04 9.43 17.17
C ILE A 553 26.06 9.29 16.06
N ASP A 554 26.36 10.39 15.38
CA ASP A 554 27.42 10.43 14.37
C ASP A 554 28.83 10.38 14.99
N ASN A 555 29.82 10.24 14.13
CA ASN A 555 31.22 10.29 14.52
C ASN A 555 31.86 11.68 14.31
N SER A 556 31.04 12.73 14.24
CA SER A 556 31.52 14.11 14.07
C SER A 556 32.21 14.59 15.35
N LYS A 557 32.84 15.77 15.28
CA LYS A 557 33.35 16.44 16.49
C LYS A 557 32.21 16.84 17.44
N ASN A 558 31.03 17.12 16.89
CA ASN A 558 29.86 17.56 17.64
C ASN A 558 29.02 16.43 18.23
N LYS A 559 29.21 15.20 17.74
CA LYS A 559 28.39 14.05 18.14
C LYS A 559 26.91 14.35 17.93
N ASN A 560 26.56 14.84 16.73
CA ASN A 560 25.17 15.18 16.44
C ASN A 560 24.32 13.91 16.59
N THR A 561 23.12 14.10 17.12
CA THR A 561 22.31 13.01 17.67
C THR A 561 20.89 13.09 17.15
N THR A 562 20.41 11.99 16.59
CA THR A 562 19.01 11.78 16.25
C THR A 562 18.35 10.89 17.29
N VAL A 563 17.16 11.30 17.76
CA VAL A 563 16.33 10.48 18.65
C VAL A 563 14.95 10.31 18.03
N LEU A 564 14.51 9.07 17.87
CA LEU A 564 13.19 8.74 17.32
C LEU A 564 12.33 7.90 18.30
N PRO A 565 11.04 8.22 18.47
CA PRO A 565 10.34 9.30 17.78
C PRO A 565 10.64 10.68 18.40
N SER A 566 10.40 11.74 17.63
CA SER A 566 10.44 13.13 18.07
C SER A 566 9.22 13.89 17.54
N TYR A 567 8.33 14.31 18.44
CA TYR A 567 7.05 14.93 18.08
C TYR A 567 7.09 16.46 18.14
N LEU A 568 6.27 17.10 17.30
CA LEU A 568 5.96 18.53 17.39
C LEU A 568 4.80 18.76 18.37
N ASN A 569 5.07 19.42 19.49
CA ASN A 569 4.06 19.75 20.50
C ASN A 569 3.45 21.13 20.23
N THR A 570 2.48 21.20 19.32
CA THR A 570 1.70 22.41 19.00
C THR A 570 0.44 22.51 19.90
N PRO A 571 -0.22 23.67 20.05
CA PRO A 571 0.20 24.98 19.57
C PRO A 571 1.24 25.54 20.53
N GLY A 572 2.21 26.28 20.00
CA GLY A 572 3.26 26.94 20.77
C GLY A 572 3.96 27.99 19.91
N THR A 573 4.99 28.65 20.43
CA THR A 573 5.79 29.60 19.65
C THR A 573 7.15 28.99 19.35
N ASN A 574 7.49 28.92 18.07
CA ASN A 574 8.76 28.40 17.55
C ASN A 574 9.07 26.99 18.06
N VAL A 575 8.04 26.14 18.07
CA VAL A 575 8.15 24.74 18.50
C VAL A 575 9.18 24.02 17.63
N ARG A 576 9.93 23.10 18.25
CA ARG A 576 10.88 22.19 17.60
C ARG A 576 10.54 20.75 17.98
N PRO A 577 10.92 19.76 17.15
CA PRO A 577 10.73 18.35 17.50
C PRO A 577 11.37 18.04 18.86
N LYS A 578 10.64 17.33 19.71
CA LYS A 578 11.11 16.91 21.04
C LYS A 578 11.09 15.38 21.12
N PRO A 579 12.20 14.76 21.56
CA PRO A 579 12.25 13.32 21.77
C PRO A 579 11.15 12.79 22.67
N ASP A 580 10.58 11.65 22.30
CA ASP A 580 9.55 10.90 23.04
C ASP A 580 9.79 9.39 22.83
N TYR A 581 8.75 8.57 22.93
CA TYR A 581 8.81 7.11 22.82
C TYR A 581 7.77 6.56 21.86
N TYR A 582 8.18 5.56 21.08
CA TYR A 582 7.27 4.60 20.46
C TYR A 582 6.65 3.73 21.55
N GLU A 583 5.45 3.22 21.31
CA GLU A 583 4.74 2.31 22.21
C GLU A 583 4.39 1.01 21.50
N PHE A 584 4.67 -0.12 22.16
CA PHE A 584 4.05 -1.39 21.83
C PHE A 584 3.52 -2.08 23.08
N VAL A 585 2.51 -2.93 22.89
CA VAL A 585 1.94 -3.74 23.97
C VAL A 585 2.11 -5.23 23.68
N VAL A 586 2.40 -5.98 24.73
CA VAL A 586 2.52 -7.43 24.67
C VAL A 586 1.15 -8.05 24.88
N THR A 587 0.59 -8.67 23.85
CA THR A 587 -0.76 -9.21 23.86
C THR A 587 -0.88 -10.49 23.04
N ASP A 588 -1.88 -11.30 23.35
CA ASP A 588 -2.23 -12.52 22.62
C ASP A 588 -3.72 -12.49 22.28
N LEU A 589 -4.11 -13.24 21.25
CA LEU A 589 -5.52 -13.40 20.91
C LEU A 589 -6.29 -14.04 22.07
N ASN A 590 -7.50 -13.54 22.33
CA ASN A 590 -8.37 -14.04 23.40
C ASN A 590 -8.92 -15.44 23.11
N THR A 591 -9.01 -15.80 21.82
CA THR A 591 -9.49 -17.10 21.35
C THR A 591 -8.77 -17.48 20.06
N GLN A 592 -8.53 -18.77 19.89
CA GLN A 592 -8.03 -19.36 18.65
C GLN A 592 -9.18 -19.75 17.69
N THR A 593 -10.41 -19.82 18.21
CA THR A 593 -11.62 -20.05 17.40
C THR A 593 -12.18 -18.72 16.93
N PRO A 594 -12.26 -18.47 15.61
CA PRO A 594 -12.83 -17.25 15.07
C PRO A 594 -14.30 -17.09 15.48
N VAL A 595 -14.74 -15.84 15.67
CA VAL A 595 -16.14 -15.51 15.92
C VAL A 595 -16.84 -15.14 14.61
N LEU A 596 -18.12 -15.51 14.49
CA LEU A 596 -18.96 -15.12 13.35
C LEU A 596 -19.66 -13.77 13.57
N THR A 597 -19.89 -13.39 14.82
CA THR A 597 -20.54 -12.12 15.19
C THR A 597 -20.00 -11.61 16.51
N TYR A 598 -19.98 -10.29 16.71
CA TYR A 598 -19.58 -9.68 17.96
C TYR A 598 -20.36 -8.38 18.22
N SER A 599 -20.57 -8.04 19.50
CA SER A 599 -21.06 -6.71 19.90
C SER A 599 -20.55 -6.29 21.26
N THR A 600 -20.36 -4.99 21.43
CA THR A 600 -20.07 -4.33 22.71
C THR A 600 -20.63 -2.91 22.70
N ASP A 601 -21.13 -2.46 23.84
CA ASP A 601 -21.51 -1.07 24.11
C ASP A 601 -20.46 -0.37 24.99
N PHE A 602 -19.34 -1.06 25.27
CA PHE A 602 -18.20 -0.56 26.06
C PHE A 602 -18.52 -0.07 27.49
N ASN A 603 -19.74 -0.25 27.96
CA ASN A 603 -20.20 0.12 29.30
C ASN A 603 -19.65 -0.80 30.39
N SER A 604 -19.18 -1.98 30.00
CA SER A 604 -18.50 -2.93 30.88
C SER A 604 -17.05 -3.11 30.43
N PRO A 605 -16.08 -3.00 31.36
CA PRO A 605 -14.69 -3.30 31.05
C PRO A 605 -14.56 -4.71 30.44
N ASN A 606 -13.79 -4.82 29.37
CA ASN A 606 -13.44 -6.09 28.75
C ASN A 606 -12.01 -6.02 28.22
N GLU A 607 -11.42 -7.18 28.01
CA GLU A 607 -10.06 -7.33 27.48
C GLU A 607 -10.07 -7.67 25.98
N ASP A 608 -11.14 -7.34 25.25
CA ASP A 608 -11.28 -7.72 23.84
C ASP A 608 -10.48 -6.82 22.89
N PHE A 609 -9.92 -5.72 23.41
CA PHE A 609 -9.11 -4.76 22.67
C PHE A 609 -7.76 -4.52 23.35
N ALA A 610 -6.71 -4.44 22.54
CA ALA A 610 -5.40 -3.91 22.95
C ALA A 610 -5.15 -2.59 22.23
N GLY A 611 -4.75 -1.54 22.96
CA GLY A 611 -4.51 -0.21 22.40
C GLY A 611 -3.05 0.25 22.59
N ILE A 612 -2.57 1.05 21.64
CA ILE A 612 -1.31 1.81 21.73
C ILE A 612 -1.56 3.27 21.34
N GLY A 613 -0.72 4.20 21.81
CA GLY A 613 -0.90 5.62 21.50
C GLY A 613 -2.11 6.23 22.20
N GLY A 614 -2.42 5.74 23.40
CA GLY A 614 -3.54 6.20 24.24
C GLY A 614 -4.90 5.62 23.90
N TRP A 615 -4.97 4.59 23.05
CA TRP A 615 -6.21 3.86 22.80
C TRP A 615 -6.66 3.04 24.02
N GLY A 616 -7.94 3.13 24.37
CA GLY A 616 -8.50 2.31 25.45
C GLY A 616 -9.99 2.53 25.69
N ILE A 617 -10.60 1.58 26.41
CA ILE A 617 -12.00 1.69 26.84
C ILE A 617 -12.04 2.60 28.07
N THR A 618 -12.63 3.78 27.92
CA THR A 618 -12.70 4.80 28.98
C THR A 618 -14.01 5.57 28.92
N GLN A 619 -14.30 6.33 29.96
CA GLN A 619 -15.41 7.30 29.99
C GLN A 619 -14.82 8.70 30.23
N PRO A 620 -14.51 9.47 29.18
CA PRO A 620 -14.03 10.84 29.32
C PRO A 620 -15.08 11.75 29.97
N SER A 621 -14.62 12.84 30.59
CA SER A 621 -15.50 13.83 31.20
C SER A 621 -16.49 14.40 30.18
N GLY A 622 -17.79 14.40 30.52
CA GLY A 622 -18.86 14.89 29.63
C GLY A 622 -19.63 13.79 28.89
N PHE A 623 -19.18 12.54 28.97
CA PHE A 623 -19.88 11.36 28.43
C PHE A 623 -20.65 10.62 29.53
N SER A 624 -21.81 10.06 29.16
CA SER A 624 -22.72 9.33 30.05
C SER A 624 -22.34 7.87 30.29
N ASP A 625 -21.57 7.31 29.36
CA ASP A 625 -21.24 5.90 29.17
C ASP A 625 -19.80 5.75 28.68
N GLY A 626 -19.29 4.52 28.74
CA GLY A 626 -17.95 4.19 28.27
C GLY A 626 -17.93 3.95 26.77
N ALA A 627 -16.81 4.26 26.12
CA ALA A 627 -16.57 3.96 24.71
C ALA A 627 -15.09 3.60 24.50
N LEU A 628 -14.75 3.12 23.31
CA LEU A 628 -13.36 2.96 22.89
C LEU A 628 -12.84 4.30 22.37
N HIS A 629 -11.83 4.86 23.02
CA HIS A 629 -11.30 6.19 22.72
C HIS A 629 -9.84 6.12 22.27
N SER A 630 -9.46 6.98 21.34
CA SER A 630 -8.05 7.38 21.14
C SER A 630 -7.60 8.32 22.26
N ALA A 631 -6.33 8.75 22.23
CA ALA A 631 -5.89 9.88 23.05
C ALA A 631 -6.69 11.15 22.73
N HIS A 632 -6.97 11.97 23.76
CA HIS A 632 -7.67 13.25 23.66
C HIS A 632 -6.87 14.38 24.36
N PRO A 633 -6.14 15.23 23.63
CA PRO A 633 -5.95 15.19 22.18
C PRO A 633 -5.08 14.02 21.70
N TYR A 634 -5.17 13.69 20.41
CA TYR A 634 -4.21 12.79 19.78
C TYR A 634 -2.87 13.51 19.52
N LYS A 635 -1.80 12.74 19.30
CA LYS A 635 -0.46 13.29 19.03
C LYS A 635 -0.28 13.53 17.54
N ASN A 636 0.45 14.58 17.17
CA ASN A 636 1.05 14.71 15.84
C ASN A 636 2.02 13.55 15.56
N GLY A 637 2.48 13.46 14.32
CA GLY A 637 3.51 12.55 13.87
C GLY A 637 4.92 12.89 14.37
N GLY A 638 5.76 11.85 14.46
CA GLY A 638 7.09 11.97 15.06
C GLY A 638 8.06 10.84 14.74
N ASP A 639 7.73 9.97 13.79
CA ASP A 639 8.72 9.09 13.17
C ASP A 639 9.64 9.87 12.21
N GLU A 640 10.43 9.17 11.39
CA GLU A 640 11.34 9.79 10.43
C GLU A 640 10.66 10.64 9.33
N ASN A 641 9.37 10.42 9.08
CA ASN A 641 8.55 11.18 8.14
C ASN A 641 7.68 12.21 8.88
N LEU A 642 7.83 12.32 10.20
CA LEU A 642 6.94 13.06 11.09
C LEU A 642 5.49 12.58 10.97
N GLU A 643 5.30 11.27 10.89
CA GLU A 643 4.00 10.59 10.88
C GLU A 643 3.81 9.81 12.20
N SER A 644 2.56 9.48 12.52
CA SER A 644 2.24 8.60 13.66
C SER A 644 1.03 7.74 13.34
N ASN A 645 1.05 6.53 13.88
CA ASN A 645 -0.03 5.57 13.79
C ASN A 645 -0.38 5.11 15.21
N THR A 646 -1.57 5.47 15.66
CA THR A 646 -2.15 4.97 16.91
C THR A 646 -3.27 4.01 16.58
N MET A 647 -3.48 2.97 17.38
CA MET A 647 -4.38 1.90 16.99
C MET A 647 -4.95 1.10 18.17
N ALA A 648 -6.13 0.53 17.94
CA ALA A 648 -6.75 -0.48 18.78
C ALA A 648 -6.96 -1.77 17.97
N LEU A 649 -6.34 -2.85 18.43
CA LEU A 649 -6.45 -4.20 17.86
C LEU A 649 -7.57 -4.97 18.57
N PHE A 650 -8.48 -5.55 17.79
CA PHE A 650 -9.48 -6.49 18.29
C PHE A 650 -8.87 -7.89 18.43
N LEU A 651 -8.90 -8.46 19.64
CA LEU A 651 -8.18 -9.67 20.00
C LEU A 651 -8.95 -10.98 19.71
N LYS A 652 -10.10 -10.90 19.03
CA LYS A 652 -10.87 -12.06 18.58
C LYS A 652 -10.85 -12.12 17.05
N PRO A 653 -10.28 -13.18 16.44
CA PRO A 653 -10.36 -13.36 15.00
C PRO A 653 -11.81 -13.43 14.52
N ILE A 654 -12.10 -12.95 13.32
CA ILE A 654 -13.44 -12.95 12.73
C ILE A 654 -13.43 -13.85 11.50
N GLU A 655 -14.39 -14.76 11.41
CA GLU A 655 -14.69 -15.46 10.15
C GLU A 655 -15.74 -14.65 9.37
N LEU A 656 -15.38 -14.21 8.16
CA LEU A 656 -16.24 -13.35 7.35
C LEU A 656 -17.44 -14.11 6.80
N LYS A 657 -18.64 -13.52 6.91
CA LYS A 657 -19.84 -14.08 6.26
C LYS A 657 -19.74 -13.95 4.73
N SER A 658 -20.37 -14.87 4.02
CA SER A 658 -20.33 -14.90 2.55
C SER A 658 -21.18 -13.85 1.86
N GLU A 659 -22.22 -13.34 2.53
CA GLU A 659 -23.14 -12.37 1.94
C GLU A 659 -22.72 -10.93 2.31
N ASP A 660 -22.55 -10.06 1.31
CA ASP A 660 -22.12 -8.65 1.46
C ASP A 660 -23.01 -7.88 2.45
N ASP A 661 -24.33 -8.07 2.39
CA ASP A 661 -25.29 -7.41 3.28
C ASP A 661 -25.18 -7.87 4.76
N SER A 662 -24.43 -8.93 5.03
CA SER A 662 -24.24 -9.50 6.37
C SER A 662 -22.81 -9.32 6.92
N ALA A 663 -21.83 -9.05 6.04
CA ALA A 663 -20.43 -8.85 6.37
C ALA A 663 -20.13 -7.37 6.70
N ASN A 664 -20.88 -6.81 7.65
CA ASN A 664 -20.81 -5.39 8.01
C ASN A 664 -20.19 -5.17 9.39
N ILE A 665 -19.46 -4.06 9.55
CA ILE A 665 -19.10 -3.48 10.84
C ILE A 665 -19.99 -2.25 11.03
N THR A 666 -20.61 -2.10 12.19
CA THR A 666 -21.46 -0.94 12.52
C THR A 666 -21.10 -0.43 13.90
N PHE A 667 -20.95 0.87 14.05
CA PHE A 667 -20.68 1.52 15.34
C PHE A 667 -21.17 2.98 15.29
N ASP A 668 -21.32 3.57 16.45
CA ASP A 668 -21.46 5.02 16.60
C ASP A 668 -20.08 5.61 16.85
N GLU A 669 -19.78 6.79 16.30
CA GLU A 669 -18.47 7.41 16.45
C GLU A 669 -18.49 8.93 16.54
N ILE A 670 -17.37 9.49 16.99
CA ILE A 670 -17.02 10.91 16.89
C ILE A 670 -15.61 10.99 16.31
N ALA A 671 -15.45 11.50 15.09
CA ALA A 671 -14.13 11.72 14.47
C ALA A 671 -13.83 13.23 14.34
N LEU A 672 -13.04 13.77 15.27
CA LEU A 672 -12.57 15.15 15.28
C LEU A 672 -11.06 15.19 15.00
N ILE A 673 -10.74 15.03 13.72
CA ILE A 673 -9.40 14.78 13.16
C ILE A 673 -9.15 15.73 11.98
N GLU A 674 -7.90 16.08 11.70
CA GLU A 674 -7.56 17.12 10.72
C GLU A 674 -8.19 16.86 9.34
N PRO A 675 -9.05 17.79 8.86
CA PRO A 675 -9.57 17.77 7.50
C PRO A 675 -8.47 17.91 6.46
N GLY A 676 -8.49 17.06 5.44
CA GLY A 676 -7.72 17.26 4.22
C GLY A 676 -8.11 18.56 3.49
N ALA A 677 -7.27 18.94 2.53
CA ALA A 677 -7.53 20.08 1.66
C ALA A 677 -8.84 19.91 0.86
N ASN A 678 -9.43 21.02 0.41
CA ASN A 678 -10.69 20.95 -0.31
C ASN A 678 -10.58 20.12 -1.61
N GLY A 679 -11.23 18.96 -1.62
CA GLY A 679 -11.24 18.03 -2.75
C GLY A 679 -10.16 16.94 -2.71
N SER A 680 -9.35 16.86 -1.65
CA SER A 680 -8.43 15.73 -1.44
C SER A 680 -9.19 14.43 -1.19
N LEU A 681 -8.65 13.32 -1.67
CA LEU A 681 -9.16 11.97 -1.47
C LEU A 681 -8.21 11.16 -0.58
N TYR A 682 -8.72 10.07 0.00
CA TYR A 682 -7.91 9.14 0.78
C TYR A 682 -6.68 8.67 -0.01
N GLY A 683 -5.50 8.80 0.58
CA GLY A 683 -4.21 8.50 -0.05
C GLY A 683 -3.48 9.70 -0.65
N ASP A 684 -4.16 10.83 -0.87
CA ASP A 684 -3.53 12.07 -1.33
C ASP A 684 -2.59 12.64 -0.26
N ALA A 685 -1.54 13.35 -0.69
CA ALA A 685 -0.62 14.04 0.22
C ALA A 685 -1.32 15.11 1.08
N ASP A 686 -2.31 15.80 0.48
CA ASP A 686 -3.11 16.83 1.15
C ASP A 686 -4.32 16.25 1.93
N PHE A 687 -4.43 14.92 2.04
CA PHE A 687 -5.36 14.26 2.96
C PHE A 687 -4.63 14.02 4.29
N TYR A 688 -4.60 15.05 5.15
CA TYR A 688 -3.64 15.17 6.25
C TYR A 688 -3.74 14.05 7.29
N ASP A 689 -4.78 14.07 8.13
CA ASP A 689 -5.01 13.05 9.15
C ASP A 689 -6.23 12.21 8.81
N TYR A 690 -6.28 10.96 9.28
CA TYR A 690 -7.43 10.10 9.01
C TYR A 690 -7.60 8.96 9.99
N VAL A 691 -8.81 8.42 10.01
CA VAL A 691 -9.14 7.15 10.65
C VAL A 691 -9.57 6.12 9.64
N VAL A 692 -9.25 4.87 9.93
CA VAL A 692 -9.53 3.75 9.03
C VAL A 692 -9.72 2.46 9.83
N VAL A 693 -10.55 1.56 9.30
CA VAL A 693 -10.77 0.21 9.83
C VAL A 693 -10.17 -0.78 8.86
N GLU A 694 -9.30 -1.65 9.36
CA GLU A 694 -8.47 -2.53 8.54
C GLU A 694 -8.61 -3.98 8.97
N GLY A 695 -8.52 -4.86 7.97
CA GLY A 695 -8.45 -6.31 8.14
C GLY A 695 -7.07 -6.85 7.81
N SER A 696 -6.72 -7.98 8.41
CA SER A 696 -5.52 -8.75 8.08
C SER A 696 -5.84 -10.23 8.02
N TYR A 697 -5.55 -10.89 6.89
CA TYR A 697 -5.74 -12.34 6.71
C TYR A 697 -4.45 -13.15 6.91
N ASP A 698 -3.32 -12.50 7.18
CA ASP A 698 -1.98 -13.11 7.26
C ASP A 698 -1.35 -13.02 8.66
N GLY A 699 -2.20 -12.89 9.69
CA GLY A 699 -1.75 -12.84 11.08
C GLY A 699 -1.14 -11.49 11.49
N GLY A 700 -1.47 -10.42 10.77
CA GLY A 700 -1.04 -9.05 11.04
C GLY A 700 0.22 -8.61 10.29
N ALA A 701 0.71 -9.41 9.33
CA ALA A 701 1.87 -9.06 8.51
C ALA A 701 1.52 -7.96 7.49
N SER A 702 0.32 -7.99 6.94
CA SER A 702 -0.25 -6.92 6.12
C SER A 702 -1.63 -6.50 6.62
N TRP A 703 -1.97 -5.24 6.39
CA TRP A 703 -3.23 -4.64 6.81
C TRP A 703 -3.84 -3.88 5.64
N ILE A 704 -5.09 -4.20 5.33
CA ILE A 704 -5.81 -3.65 4.19
C ILE A 704 -7.08 -2.96 4.72
N PRO A 705 -7.32 -1.69 4.35
CA PRO A 705 -8.58 -1.00 4.65
C PRO A 705 -9.79 -1.75 4.07
N PHE A 706 -10.85 -1.90 4.86
CA PHE A 706 -12.12 -2.42 4.31
C PHE A 706 -12.79 -1.42 3.37
N GLU A 707 -12.64 -0.14 3.69
CA GLU A 707 -13.07 1.03 2.92
C GLU A 707 -12.04 2.15 3.11
N ASP A 708 -12.10 3.20 2.27
CA ASP A 708 -11.22 4.36 2.36
C ASP A 708 -11.24 5.00 3.76
N GLY A 709 -10.07 5.47 4.20
CA GLY A 709 -9.97 6.26 5.43
C GLY A 709 -10.68 7.60 5.30
N TYR A 710 -11.06 8.17 6.43
CA TYR A 710 -11.85 9.40 6.47
C TYR A 710 -11.43 10.33 7.62
N ASP A 711 -11.82 11.59 7.52
CA ASP A 711 -11.51 12.65 8.49
C ASP A 711 -12.80 13.40 8.93
N ALA A 712 -12.64 14.52 9.63
CA ALA A 712 -13.76 15.34 10.10
C ALA A 712 -14.62 15.93 8.96
N THR A 713 -14.20 15.89 7.69
CA THR A 713 -15.04 16.32 6.55
C THR A 713 -16.23 15.40 6.29
N SER A 714 -16.21 14.18 6.84
CA SER A 714 -17.32 13.22 6.73
C SER A 714 -18.63 13.71 7.34
N ASP A 715 -18.59 14.65 8.28
CA ASP A 715 -19.77 15.26 8.89
C ASP A 715 -19.58 16.78 9.03
N SER A 716 -20.58 17.54 8.59
CA SER A 716 -20.50 19.01 8.60
C SER A 716 -20.34 19.61 10.00
N GLU A 717 -20.86 18.95 11.04
CA GLU A 717 -20.72 19.40 12.42
C GLU A 717 -19.33 19.07 12.97
N TRP A 718 -18.79 17.88 12.68
CA TRP A 718 -17.42 17.53 13.03
C TRP A 718 -16.42 18.52 12.43
N LYS A 719 -16.51 18.79 11.12
CA LYS A 719 -15.68 19.79 10.44
C LYS A 719 -15.79 21.17 11.10
N ARG A 720 -17.01 21.60 11.44
CA ARG A 720 -17.24 22.90 12.10
C ARG A 720 -16.59 22.97 13.48
N ILE A 721 -16.72 21.90 14.28
CA ILE A 721 -16.12 21.82 15.62
C ILE A 721 -14.59 21.75 15.53
N PHE A 722 -14.06 20.97 14.60
CA PHE A 722 -12.62 20.85 14.38
C PHE A 722 -12.00 22.20 13.99
N ASN A 723 -12.67 22.98 13.15
CA ASN A 723 -12.18 24.29 12.68
C ASN A 723 -12.11 25.40 13.76
N ASN A 724 -12.25 25.07 15.04
CA ASN A 724 -12.00 25.98 16.15
C ASN A 724 -10.51 25.93 16.55
N TYR A 725 -9.69 26.77 15.91
CA TYR A 725 -8.24 26.69 16.03
C TYR A 725 -7.63 27.59 17.09
N VAL A 726 -6.46 27.17 17.60
CA VAL A 726 -5.48 28.04 18.26
C VAL A 726 -4.19 28.04 17.46
N SER A 727 -3.74 29.22 17.06
CA SER A 727 -2.53 29.40 16.26
C SER A 727 -1.25 29.24 17.08
N GLY A 728 -0.21 28.76 16.41
CA GLY A 728 1.16 28.66 16.89
C GLY A 728 2.16 28.83 15.75
N THR A 729 3.44 28.63 16.04
CA THR A 729 4.51 28.61 15.05
C THR A 729 5.48 27.45 15.32
N VAL A 730 6.00 26.88 14.24
CA VAL A 730 7.00 25.81 14.23
C VAL A 730 8.24 26.28 13.49
N MET A 731 9.42 25.91 13.99
CA MET A 731 10.69 26.23 13.34
C MET A 731 11.00 25.21 12.25
N GLY A 732 11.19 25.69 11.02
CA GLY A 732 11.67 24.88 9.93
C GLY A 732 13.14 24.48 10.04
N ALA A 733 13.55 23.52 9.22
CA ALA A 733 14.92 23.03 9.08
C ALA A 733 15.88 24.12 8.57
N ASP A 734 15.37 25.12 7.86
CA ASP A 734 16.08 26.33 7.41
C ASP A 734 16.22 27.41 8.50
N GLY A 735 15.64 27.15 9.69
CA GLY A 735 15.62 28.08 10.80
C GLY A 735 14.60 29.22 10.66
N GLN A 736 13.66 29.14 9.71
CA GLN A 736 12.54 30.09 9.60
C GLN A 736 11.28 29.54 10.27
N PRO A 737 10.53 30.38 11.01
CA PRO A 737 9.25 29.97 11.58
C PRO A 737 8.15 29.95 10.51
N PHE A 738 7.20 29.02 10.63
CA PHE A 738 5.96 29.03 9.87
C PHE A 738 4.76 28.69 10.78
N GLU A 739 3.54 29.00 10.31
CA GLU A 739 2.32 28.89 11.11
C GLU A 739 1.88 27.44 11.32
N SER A 740 1.40 27.15 12.53
CA SER A 740 0.65 25.94 12.87
C SER A 740 -0.68 26.33 13.51
N ALA A 741 -1.65 25.43 13.48
CA ALA A 741 -2.94 25.63 14.12
C ALA A 741 -3.44 24.30 14.65
N ASP A 742 -3.92 24.23 15.90
CA ASP A 742 -4.49 23.01 16.46
C ASP A 742 -5.92 23.23 16.89
N SER A 743 -6.74 22.20 16.80
CA SER A 743 -8.14 22.27 17.16
C SER A 743 -8.34 22.33 18.68
N LYS A 744 -9.24 23.20 19.13
CA LYS A 744 -9.84 23.22 20.47
C LYS A 744 -11.23 22.59 20.49
N GLY A 745 -11.67 22.00 19.38
CA GLY A 745 -12.88 21.21 19.34
C GLY A 745 -12.81 20.08 20.38
N VAL A 746 -13.93 19.81 21.05
CA VAL A 746 -14.04 18.70 22.01
C VAL A 746 -15.21 17.81 21.64
N GLY A 747 -15.04 16.50 21.82
CA GLY A 747 -16.11 15.54 21.65
C GLY A 747 -17.19 15.72 22.73
N VAL A 748 -18.46 15.60 22.32
CA VAL A 748 -19.62 15.56 23.23
C VAL A 748 -20.63 14.54 22.70
N PRO A 749 -21.49 13.94 23.55
CA PRO A 749 -22.40 12.86 23.11
C PRO A 749 -23.31 13.20 21.93
N SER A 750 -23.70 14.46 21.74
CA SER A 750 -24.52 14.86 20.58
C SER A 750 -23.81 14.77 19.23
N LEU A 751 -22.48 14.59 19.23
CA LEU A 751 -21.68 14.45 18.01
C LEU A 751 -21.62 13.02 17.49
N TYR A 752 -22.14 12.01 18.22
CA TYR A 752 -22.12 10.64 17.73
C TYR A 752 -22.85 10.53 16.37
N ARG A 753 -22.21 9.85 15.42
CA ARG A 753 -22.77 9.46 14.13
C ARG A 753 -22.60 7.98 13.91
N LYS A 754 -23.59 7.36 13.29
CA LYS A 754 -23.54 5.95 12.96
C LYS A 754 -22.72 5.73 11.68
N ARG A 755 -21.75 4.82 11.74
CA ARG A 755 -20.97 4.31 10.62
C ARG A 755 -21.37 2.86 10.31
N THR A 756 -21.41 2.52 9.03
CA THR A 756 -21.46 1.14 8.56
C THR A 756 -20.34 0.96 7.54
N ILE A 757 -19.50 -0.06 7.72
CA ILE A 757 -18.40 -0.43 6.83
C ILE A 757 -18.69 -1.83 6.27
N LYS A 758 -18.61 -1.97 4.95
CA LYS A 758 -18.78 -3.22 4.21
C LYS A 758 -17.44 -3.92 4.02
N MET A 759 -17.23 -5.05 4.71
CA MET A 759 -15.93 -5.72 4.73
C MET A 759 -15.55 -6.41 3.42
N LEU A 760 -16.50 -6.65 2.51
CA LEU A 760 -16.25 -7.33 1.22
C LEU A 760 -16.21 -6.34 0.03
N SER A 761 -16.43 -5.05 0.27
CA SER A 761 -16.65 -4.07 -0.80
C SER A 761 -15.40 -3.75 -1.62
N SER A 762 -14.20 -3.81 -1.01
CA SER A 762 -12.94 -3.57 -1.71
C SER A 762 -12.54 -4.70 -2.67
N GLY A 763 -13.08 -5.90 -2.47
CA GLY A 763 -12.68 -7.12 -3.17
C GLY A 763 -11.41 -7.79 -2.64
N ASP A 764 -10.73 -7.19 -1.64
CA ASP A 764 -9.51 -7.75 -1.05
C ASP A 764 -9.79 -8.90 -0.07
N PHE A 765 -11.01 -8.95 0.45
CA PHE A 765 -11.51 -9.95 1.38
C PHE A 765 -12.64 -10.77 0.76
N SER A 766 -12.72 -12.05 1.12
CA SER A 766 -13.74 -12.98 0.66
C SER A 766 -14.49 -13.60 1.83
N GLY A 767 -15.75 -13.98 1.57
CA GLY A 767 -16.54 -14.77 2.51
C GLY A 767 -15.83 -16.06 2.93
N GLY A 768 -15.78 -16.32 4.24
CA GLY A 768 -15.08 -17.45 4.85
C GLY A 768 -13.61 -17.20 5.17
N ASP A 769 -13.06 -16.02 4.84
CA ASP A 769 -11.73 -15.63 5.32
C ASP A 769 -11.74 -15.45 6.83
N VAL A 770 -10.65 -15.86 7.48
CA VAL A 770 -10.42 -15.60 8.91
C VAL A 770 -9.45 -14.44 9.04
N ILE A 771 -9.89 -13.37 9.68
CA ILE A 771 -9.15 -12.10 9.74
C ILE A 771 -8.91 -11.62 11.17
N LEU A 772 -7.88 -10.79 11.34
CA LEU A 772 -7.74 -9.84 12.43
C LEU A 772 -8.36 -8.50 12.03
N LEU A 773 -8.79 -7.71 13.00
CA LEU A 773 -9.41 -6.40 12.79
C LEU A 773 -8.75 -5.35 13.69
N ARG A 774 -8.49 -4.15 13.15
CA ARG A 774 -8.03 -3.01 13.94
C ARG A 774 -8.68 -1.70 13.52
N PHE A 775 -8.71 -0.77 14.46
CA PHE A 775 -9.00 0.64 14.25
C PHE A 775 -7.69 1.41 14.30
N ARG A 776 -7.42 2.26 13.30
CA ARG A 776 -6.18 3.04 13.21
C ARG A 776 -6.48 4.51 13.00
N LEU A 777 -5.79 5.36 13.75
CA LEU A 777 -5.71 6.80 13.54
C LEU A 777 -4.30 7.13 13.08
N PHE A 778 -4.20 7.69 11.87
CA PHE A 778 -2.99 8.26 11.30
C PHE A 778 -2.99 9.77 11.51
N SER A 779 -1.83 10.31 11.86
CA SER A 779 -1.61 11.75 11.95
C SER A 779 -0.31 12.16 11.26
N ASP A 780 -0.34 13.28 10.55
CA ASP A 780 0.84 13.91 9.96
C ASP A 780 1.59 14.79 10.98
N GLN A 781 2.60 15.53 10.49
CA GLN A 781 3.49 16.36 11.30
C GLN A 781 2.83 17.46 12.15
N LEU A 782 1.62 17.94 11.81
CA LEU A 782 1.04 19.16 12.38
C LEU A 782 -0.47 19.03 12.58
N THR A 783 -1.03 19.97 13.35
CA THR A 783 -2.48 20.13 13.54
C THR A 783 -3.15 18.87 14.10
N TYR A 784 -3.19 18.75 15.43
CA TYR A 784 -4.05 17.74 16.04
C TYR A 784 -5.39 18.32 16.50
N GLY A 785 -6.30 17.43 16.87
CA GLY A 785 -7.54 17.76 17.54
C GLY A 785 -7.91 16.76 18.63
N TRP A 786 -9.21 16.65 18.89
CA TRP A 786 -9.70 15.81 19.96
C TRP A 786 -9.42 14.33 19.67
N GLY A 787 -9.64 13.82 18.46
CA GLY A 787 -9.37 12.43 18.09
C GLY A 787 -10.63 11.64 17.77
N TRP A 788 -10.62 10.34 18.08
CA TRP A 788 -11.65 9.39 17.68
C TRP A 788 -12.27 8.67 18.89
N ALA A 789 -13.59 8.49 18.86
CA ALA A 789 -14.33 7.65 19.80
C ALA A 789 -15.24 6.70 19.03
N ILE A 790 -15.34 5.46 19.48
CA ILE A 790 -16.14 4.38 18.90
C ILE A 790 -17.00 3.76 20.00
N ASP A 791 -18.31 3.67 19.75
CA ASP A 791 -19.29 3.12 20.66
C ASP A 791 -20.29 2.18 19.92
N ASN A 792 -21.04 1.37 20.66
CA ASN A 792 -22.08 0.48 20.14
C ASN A 792 -21.63 -0.42 18.98
N LEU A 793 -20.38 -0.90 19.05
CA LEU A 793 -19.75 -1.71 18.01
C LEU A 793 -20.47 -3.04 17.81
N LYS A 794 -20.75 -3.35 16.55
CA LYS A 794 -21.40 -4.57 16.06
C LYS A 794 -20.64 -5.06 14.84
N ILE A 795 -20.28 -6.34 14.86
CA ILE A 795 -19.54 -7.01 13.78
C ILE A 795 -20.42 -8.16 13.27
N GLN A 796 -20.79 -8.09 12.00
CA GLN A 796 -21.63 -9.05 11.26
C GLN A 796 -22.97 -9.38 11.92
N LEU A 797 -23.44 -8.53 12.83
CA LEU A 797 -24.77 -8.67 13.40
C LEU A 797 -25.79 -8.12 12.40
N PRO A 798 -26.91 -8.83 12.19
CA PRO A 798 -27.97 -8.31 11.34
C PRO A 798 -28.45 -6.98 11.94
N PRO A 799 -28.79 -5.98 11.09
CA PRO A 799 -29.50 -4.81 11.58
C PRO A 799 -30.77 -5.28 12.30
N PRO A 800 -31.22 -4.57 13.35
CA PRO A 800 -32.50 -4.89 13.96
C PRO A 800 -33.55 -4.94 12.85
N PRO A 801 -34.47 -5.93 12.88
CA PRO A 801 -35.46 -6.08 11.83
C PRO A 801 -36.12 -4.72 11.60
N PRO A 802 -36.25 -4.26 10.34
CA PRO A 802 -36.99 -3.03 10.09
C PRO A 802 -38.31 -3.17 10.82
N VAL A 803 -38.70 -2.13 11.55
CA VAL A 803 -40.08 -2.02 12.03
C VAL A 803 -40.92 -1.83 10.76
N LEU A 804 -41.15 -2.93 10.05
CA LEU A 804 -42.10 -3.03 8.97
C LEU A 804 -43.41 -2.68 9.66
N ALA A 805 -43.89 -1.47 9.37
CA ALA A 805 -45.17 -0.89 9.71
C ALA A 805 -45.96 -1.59 10.84
N VAL A 806 -46.40 -0.81 11.84
CA VAL A 806 -47.59 -1.21 12.60
C VAL A 806 -48.68 -1.54 11.58
N GLU A 807 -48.97 -2.82 11.37
CA GLU A 807 -49.94 -3.24 10.37
C GLU A 807 -51.26 -2.53 10.70
N PRO A 808 -51.84 -1.74 9.78
CA PRO A 808 -53.14 -1.12 9.97
C PRO A 808 -54.21 -2.21 9.79
N GLY A 809 -54.31 -3.12 10.76
CA GLY A 809 -55.25 -4.24 10.78
C GLY A 809 -56.02 -4.38 12.09
N LEU A 810 -55.44 -3.97 13.22
CA LEU A 810 -56.08 -4.13 14.54
C LEU A 810 -57.12 -3.03 14.87
N GLU A 811 -57.02 -1.84 14.27
CA GLU A 811 -57.97 -0.74 14.55
C GLU A 811 -59.42 -1.05 14.14
N LYS A 812 -59.64 -1.93 13.16
CA LYS A 812 -60.99 -2.35 12.72
C LYS A 812 -61.60 -3.46 13.59
N ALA A 813 -60.80 -4.15 14.42
CA ALA A 813 -61.27 -5.28 15.22
C ALA A 813 -61.67 -4.91 16.66
N VAL A 814 -61.37 -3.69 17.13
CA VAL A 814 -61.77 -3.24 18.48
C VAL A 814 -63.05 -2.41 18.41
N THR A 815 -64.11 -2.90 19.03
CA THR A 815 -65.38 -2.19 19.19
C THR A 815 -65.52 -1.66 20.62
N LEU A 816 -65.88 -0.39 20.73
CA LEU A 816 -66.18 0.29 21.99
C LEU A 816 -67.67 0.69 21.99
N SER A 817 -68.45 0.21 22.96
CA SER A 817 -69.89 0.48 23.04
C SER A 817 -70.41 0.53 24.48
N PRO A 818 -71.32 1.44 24.84
CA PRO A 818 -71.73 2.62 24.06
C PRO A 818 -70.59 3.64 23.96
N ASN A 819 -70.56 4.42 22.88
CA ASN A 819 -69.64 5.54 22.70
C ASN A 819 -70.37 6.67 21.96
N PRO A 820 -70.80 7.76 22.64
CA PRO A 820 -70.41 8.15 24.01
C PRO A 820 -70.93 7.22 25.11
N SER A 821 -70.14 7.05 26.19
CA SER A 821 -70.45 6.22 27.35
C SER A 821 -70.85 7.08 28.55
N PRO A 822 -71.97 6.80 29.25
CA PRO A 822 -72.37 7.56 30.43
C PRO A 822 -71.70 7.06 31.73
N ASP A 823 -71.47 5.77 31.86
CA ASP A 823 -70.99 5.11 33.09
C ASP A 823 -70.14 3.85 32.82
N GLU A 824 -70.47 3.07 31.80
CA GLU A 824 -69.72 1.85 31.43
C GLU A 824 -69.37 1.84 29.93
N ILE A 825 -68.17 1.35 29.61
CA ILE A 825 -67.77 1.06 28.23
C ILE A 825 -67.37 -0.41 28.07
N GLN A 826 -67.98 -1.06 27.08
CA GLN A 826 -67.63 -2.40 26.66
C GLN A 826 -66.52 -2.33 25.62
N ILE A 827 -65.46 -3.09 25.84
CA ILE A 827 -64.37 -3.32 24.91
C ILE A 827 -64.44 -4.76 24.42
N SER A 828 -64.60 -4.94 23.12
CA SER A 828 -64.54 -6.27 22.50
C SER A 828 -63.63 -6.30 21.28
N THR A 829 -62.82 -7.34 21.17
CA THR A 829 -61.96 -7.60 20.01
C THR A 829 -61.63 -9.08 19.83
N THR A 830 -61.29 -9.47 18.60
CA THR A 830 -60.75 -10.79 18.29
C THR A 830 -59.23 -10.71 18.25
N LEU A 831 -58.57 -11.48 19.10
CA LEU A 831 -57.12 -11.60 19.17
C LEU A 831 -56.61 -12.60 18.12
N ALA A 832 -55.43 -12.32 17.57
CA ALA A 832 -54.78 -13.24 16.63
C ALA A 832 -54.35 -14.57 17.30
N LYS A 833 -53.99 -14.51 18.59
CA LYS A 833 -53.72 -15.67 19.45
C LYS A 833 -54.16 -15.36 20.90
N PRO A 834 -54.54 -16.37 21.72
CA PRO A 834 -54.81 -16.15 23.14
C PRO A 834 -53.52 -15.75 23.86
N GLY A 835 -53.62 -15.03 24.97
CA GLY A 835 -52.44 -14.57 25.70
C GLY A 835 -52.69 -13.35 26.57
N ARG A 836 -51.62 -12.63 26.88
CA ARG A 836 -51.66 -11.45 27.74
C ARG A 836 -52.24 -10.26 26.98
N VAL A 837 -53.17 -9.55 27.62
CA VAL A 837 -53.72 -8.27 27.13
C VAL A 837 -53.56 -7.21 28.22
N LYS A 838 -52.68 -6.22 27.98
CA LYS A 838 -52.55 -5.05 28.85
C LYS A 838 -53.42 -3.92 28.31
N MET A 839 -54.19 -3.27 29.18
CA MET A 839 -55.10 -2.18 28.83
C MET A 839 -54.76 -0.92 29.62
N GLU A 840 -54.49 0.16 28.91
CA GLU A 840 -54.25 1.48 29.50
C GLU A 840 -55.29 2.47 28.97
N VAL A 841 -55.80 3.35 29.83
CA VAL A 841 -56.69 4.44 29.42
C VAL A 841 -56.03 5.77 29.76
N PHE A 842 -56.05 6.70 28.80
CA PHE A 842 -55.47 8.02 28.90
C PHE A 842 -56.55 9.09 28.68
N GLY A 843 -56.50 10.16 29.47
CA GLY A 843 -57.28 11.37 29.18
C GLY A 843 -56.71 12.13 27.98
N ALA A 844 -57.47 13.10 27.45
CA ALA A 844 -57.05 13.92 26.30
C ALA A 844 -55.73 14.70 26.50
N ASN A 845 -55.30 14.90 27.75
CA ASN A 845 -54.01 15.52 28.11
C ASN A 845 -52.84 14.52 28.19
N GLY A 846 -53.03 13.26 27.80
CA GLY A 846 -52.02 12.20 27.87
C GLY A 846 -51.80 11.60 29.26
N LYS A 847 -52.54 12.04 30.30
CA LYS A 847 -52.44 11.46 31.64
C LYS A 847 -53.11 10.09 31.67
N LYS A 848 -52.40 9.06 32.15
CA LYS A 848 -52.95 7.73 32.37
C LYS A 848 -53.96 7.77 33.53
N VAL A 849 -55.18 7.31 33.29
CA VAL A 849 -56.29 7.25 34.25
C VAL A 849 -56.68 5.82 34.64
N MET A 850 -56.28 4.81 33.84
CA MET A 850 -56.47 3.40 34.16
C MET A 850 -55.36 2.55 33.56
N ASP A 851 -54.98 1.48 34.26
CA ASP A 851 -54.04 0.45 33.82
C ASP A 851 -54.51 -0.90 34.37
N ARG A 852 -54.77 -1.87 33.51
CA ARG A 852 -55.22 -3.22 33.87
C ARG A 852 -54.59 -4.26 32.97
N GLU A 853 -54.55 -5.49 33.44
CA GLU A 853 -53.95 -6.59 32.73
C GLU A 853 -54.82 -7.84 32.82
N PHE A 854 -54.90 -8.55 31.71
CA PHE A 854 -55.74 -9.72 31.56
C PHE A 854 -54.96 -10.85 30.88
N ILE A 855 -55.35 -12.08 31.16
CA ILE A 855 -54.89 -13.28 30.47
C ILE A 855 -56.14 -13.95 29.90
N THR A 856 -56.12 -14.29 28.61
CA THR A 856 -57.24 -14.96 27.94
C THR A 856 -56.79 -16.25 27.27
N ASP A 857 -57.58 -17.31 27.47
CA ASP A 857 -57.33 -18.65 26.93
C ASP A 857 -58.02 -18.87 25.57
N ILE A 858 -58.80 -17.89 25.10
CA ILE A 858 -59.49 -17.90 23.80
C ILE A 858 -59.18 -16.63 23.00
N ASN A 859 -59.38 -16.69 21.68
CA ASN A 859 -59.13 -15.59 20.74
C ASN A 859 -60.13 -14.41 20.84
N THR A 860 -60.97 -14.35 21.86
CA THR A 860 -61.92 -13.25 22.05
C THR A 860 -61.61 -12.54 23.35
N PHE A 861 -61.32 -11.24 23.25
CA PHE A 861 -61.21 -10.36 24.40
C PHE A 861 -62.50 -9.58 24.55
N TYR A 862 -63.13 -9.71 25.73
CA TYR A 862 -64.34 -9.00 26.09
C TYR A 862 -64.18 -8.50 27.52
N GLN A 863 -64.21 -7.18 27.71
CA GLN A 863 -64.15 -6.56 29.03
C GLN A 863 -65.09 -5.37 29.14
N LYS A 864 -65.70 -5.24 30.31
CA LYS A 864 -66.50 -4.06 30.70
C LYS A 864 -65.69 -3.20 31.64
N ILE A 865 -65.69 -1.90 31.41
CA ILE A 865 -64.94 -0.93 32.19
C ILE A 865 -65.90 0.10 32.72
N ASP A 866 -65.91 0.22 34.05
CA ASP A 866 -66.53 1.32 34.75
C ASP A 866 -65.73 2.62 34.53
N VAL A 867 -66.40 3.61 33.96
CA VAL A 867 -65.89 4.98 33.71
C VAL A 867 -66.70 6.02 34.48
N SER A 868 -67.50 5.60 35.48
CA SER A 868 -68.32 6.46 36.33
C SER A 868 -67.53 7.41 37.24
N ASP A 869 -66.21 7.24 37.34
CA ASP A 869 -65.30 8.17 38.02
C ASP A 869 -64.56 9.10 37.05
N PHE A 870 -64.76 8.95 35.73
CA PHE A 870 -64.07 9.76 34.72
C PHE A 870 -64.84 11.06 34.47
N ASN A 871 -64.12 12.17 34.37
CA ASN A 871 -64.71 13.46 33.97
C ASN A 871 -65.25 13.38 32.53
N ALA A 872 -66.32 14.13 32.21
CA ALA A 872 -66.82 14.22 30.85
C ALA A 872 -65.72 14.72 29.89
N GLY A 873 -65.53 14.02 28.78
CA GLY A 873 -64.43 14.32 27.86
C GLY A 873 -63.99 13.16 26.97
N THR A 874 -62.93 13.39 26.22
CA THR A 874 -62.34 12.40 25.30
C THR A 874 -61.24 11.60 25.98
N TYR A 875 -61.27 10.29 25.79
CA TYR A 875 -60.29 9.34 26.31
C TYR A 875 -59.75 8.44 25.18
N LEU A 876 -58.54 7.93 25.37
CA LEU A 876 -57.90 6.95 24.52
C LEU A 876 -57.69 5.67 25.32
N VAL A 877 -58.22 4.54 24.85
CA VAL A 877 -57.83 3.22 25.35
C VAL A 877 -56.76 2.64 24.45
N ARG A 878 -55.68 2.16 25.04
CA ARG A 878 -54.60 1.43 24.39
C ARG A 878 -54.60 -0.01 24.90
N LEU A 879 -54.74 -0.97 24.00
CA LEU A 879 -54.58 -2.39 24.30
C LEU A 879 -53.24 -2.86 23.73
N TYR A 880 -52.42 -3.51 24.55
CA TYR A 880 -51.23 -4.24 24.15
C TYR A 880 -51.58 -5.73 24.14
N THR A 881 -51.42 -6.36 23.00
CA THR A 881 -51.57 -7.80 22.81
C THR A 881 -50.21 -8.38 22.43
N GLU A 882 -50.11 -9.70 22.45
CA GLU A 882 -48.93 -10.43 22.00
C GLU A 882 -48.51 -10.15 20.54
N THR A 883 -49.41 -9.59 19.72
CA THR A 883 -49.16 -9.33 18.29
C THR A 883 -49.10 -7.85 17.95
N GLY A 884 -49.20 -6.95 18.94
CA GLY A 884 -49.08 -5.51 18.70
C GLY A 884 -49.86 -4.67 19.71
N SER A 885 -50.04 -3.38 19.41
CA SER A 885 -50.88 -2.49 20.21
C SER A 885 -51.92 -1.78 19.35
N VAL A 886 -53.09 -1.52 19.92
CA VAL A 886 -54.20 -0.83 19.27
C VAL A 886 -54.69 0.29 20.17
N VAL A 887 -54.96 1.45 19.57
CA VAL A 887 -55.49 2.63 20.27
C VAL A 887 -56.86 2.96 19.71
N LYS A 888 -57.84 3.16 20.58
CA LYS A 888 -59.19 3.63 20.21
C LYS A 888 -59.61 4.80 21.08
N ARG A 889 -60.32 5.73 20.45
CA ARG A 889 -60.92 6.88 21.13
C ARG A 889 -62.34 6.57 21.58
N PHE A 890 -62.69 6.96 22.80
CA PHE A 890 -64.07 7.04 23.27
C PHE A 890 -64.36 8.35 24.00
N VAL A 891 -65.63 8.66 24.14
CA VAL A 891 -66.12 9.86 24.81
C VAL A 891 -66.93 9.44 26.02
N VAL A 892 -66.65 10.06 27.16
CA VAL A 892 -67.52 9.98 28.35
C VAL A 892 -68.47 11.17 28.29
N SER A 893 -69.76 10.90 28.11
CA SER A 893 -70.83 11.92 28.08
C SER A 893 -71.64 11.80 29.36
N ARG A 894 -71.34 12.66 30.33
CA ARG A 894 -72.26 12.88 31.45
C ARG A 894 -73.22 14.02 31.12
#